data_AF-A0A1R2BNH9-F1
#
_entry.id   AF-A0A1R2BNH9-F1
#
_cell.length_a   1.000
_cell.length_b   1.000
_cell.length_c   1.000
_cell.angle_alpha   90.00
_cell.angle_beta   90.00
_cell.angle_gamma   90.00
#
_symmetry.space_group_name_H-M   'P 1'
#
loop_
_entity.id
_entity.type
_entity.pdbx_description
1 polymer ?
#
loop_
_entity_poly.entity_id
_entity_poly.type
_entity_poly.pdbx_seq_one_letter_code
_entity_poly.pdbx_strand_id
1 'polypeptide(L)'
;MKSTSSARCLQLYQRPNKLTIIRNHTPFRGQLGLHSKFQDNKNHSPESYIKFKSTLLLHETIRRSLTPVKVLDIRQKTPLKPFSRSKLLPINKEQTTKLNFKDSGIGDEYAKAISTTFNEFTNINELNVRSNRIADEGVFSLLGSLNRNIMKVLDLSNNTLGINSINTLVDMLNSFNSSIEKLSLENTKLTFKGLKLIINALNNNHSLQELNIASNKLGSGCGELLKDFLSQTTTLKKLDLHWNLFKGQEGVLLLEGLQRNDTLKAVDLSWNSLGCEMCTIDALCLLLASENTIEHFDISHNRISGDSALALSSALKHNRILLGLHLEGNYCAIDHMGFIYPMDKIEVSPTLQKSARIIRTPGRINDNRCWVCNKYADFMIKWDPDTVHWKTKLLDEYSRKSPKIRQLVYVHLDIDNYEPFLLEPSSTGIQEITRAVPKSKMIRFFFSYRGKAQISGDYPIEALDFPITKSIITNEGETIEFSIHNVNYMKIETNNLYCKPRPDIKSYILEIPEPLIMPEWSIEKSIFANYIYDSDEMLNNCFEFDWKNIKILRIIKNDAIRDSIKEIIRNYYKYIKKTYHYYAAIGTNGNIYSINLAMLTEICQKCEIFDKTFKISDVDLSVKASKFSNSNVNTAYGLVRHEFLEFLIRISLDKYFRSGYCKTENEAIETFFKSNFMKHLTIYDQDKWRFERFFNQECEEVLIENREILQIVFDMYSGKKAKPGEKKYMLVEDFISLCQEHGLMSDTFNLRHGTLCFHMALMTHVDEINTILHMEALKLEFCEALARVAEYFYSNDPENDMLGYFYSEDSLGKKLGEIIELGFARYRMMKKSMTRSTLGP
;
A
#
# COMPACT_ATOMS: atom_id res chain seq x y z
N MET A 1 -28.80 41.83 6.66
CA MET A 1 -29.43 41.66 7.99
C MET A 1 -28.68 40.56 8.76
N LYS A 2 -28.95 40.42 10.06
CA LYS A 2 -28.37 39.41 10.98
C LYS A 2 -28.59 37.96 10.50
N SER A 3 -27.88 36.90 10.93
CA SER A 3 -26.51 36.69 11.49
C SER A 3 -26.31 35.16 11.71
N THR A 4 -25.10 34.69 12.04
CA THR A 4 -24.74 33.53 12.95
C THR A 4 -25.72 32.33 13.15
N SER A 5 -25.31 31.05 13.26
CA SER A 5 -23.99 30.36 13.25
C SER A 5 -24.19 28.83 13.45
N SER A 6 -23.09 28.06 13.50
CA SER A 6 -22.87 26.88 14.38
C SER A 6 -23.77 25.61 14.31
N ALA A 7 -23.17 24.56 13.70
CA ALA A 7 -22.78 23.29 14.35
C ALA A 7 -23.78 22.14 14.68
N ARG A 8 -23.31 20.93 14.30
CA ARG A 8 -23.43 19.59 14.92
C ARG A 8 -24.80 18.89 15.11
N CYS A 9 -24.84 17.68 14.55
CA CYS A 9 -25.37 16.42 15.12
C CYS A 9 -26.79 16.38 15.73
N LEU A 10 -27.67 15.55 15.13
CA LEU A 10 -28.08 14.30 15.78
C LEU A 10 -28.73 13.30 14.79
N GLN A 11 -29.01 12.09 15.29
CA GLN A 11 -29.71 11.02 14.60
C GLN A 11 -31.19 11.36 14.36
N LEU A 12 -31.83 10.68 13.40
CA LEU A 12 -32.94 9.77 13.72
C LEU A 12 -33.39 8.93 12.50
N TYR A 13 -33.61 7.64 12.72
CA TYR A 13 -34.34 6.78 11.80
C TYR A 13 -35.84 7.10 11.88
N GLN A 14 -36.48 7.46 10.77
CA GLN A 14 -37.94 7.39 10.64
C GLN A 14 -38.34 6.74 9.31
N ARG A 15 -39.20 5.72 9.38
CA ARG A 15 -39.88 5.13 8.23
C ARG A 15 -41.17 5.90 7.95
N PRO A 16 -41.50 6.19 6.68
CA PRO A 16 -42.88 6.42 6.27
C PRO A 16 -43.53 5.10 5.82
N ASN A 17 -44.59 4.66 6.51
CA ASN A 17 -45.56 3.74 5.91
C ASN A 17 -46.49 4.52 4.97
N LYS A 18 -46.88 3.95 3.83
CA LYS A 18 -48.18 4.22 3.22
C LYS A 18 -48.84 2.91 2.79
N LEU A 19 -50.12 2.77 3.11
CA LEU A 19 -50.97 1.66 2.69
C LEU A 19 -51.71 2.04 1.41
N THR A 20 -52.14 1.01 0.66
CA THR A 20 -53.39 1.06 -0.12
C THR A 20 -54.21 -0.17 0.27
N ILE A 21 -55.54 -0.03 0.36
CA ILE A 21 -56.49 -1.04 0.85
C ILE A 21 -57.53 -1.31 -0.24
N ILE A 22 -57.97 -2.57 -0.40
CA ILE A 22 -59.19 -2.94 -1.15
C ILE A 22 -60.04 -3.92 -0.30
N ARG A 23 -61.36 -3.90 -0.51
CA ARG A 23 -62.45 -4.59 0.22
C ARG A 23 -63.59 -4.94 -0.76
N ASN A 24 -64.61 -5.74 -0.44
CA ASN A 24 -64.96 -6.45 0.81
C ASN A 24 -64.66 -7.98 0.66
N HIS A 25 -65.43 -9.05 0.91
CA HIS A 25 -66.81 -9.37 1.34
C HIS A 25 -66.86 -10.67 2.19
N THR A 26 -68.02 -10.95 2.79
CA THR A 26 -68.30 -11.99 3.80
C THR A 26 -69.80 -12.40 3.70
N PRO A 27 -70.44 -13.19 4.61
CA PRO A 27 -70.07 -14.43 5.34
C PRO A 27 -71.17 -15.55 5.24
N PHE A 28 -70.99 -16.77 5.83
CA PHE A 28 -71.86 -17.41 6.88
C PHE A 28 -71.73 -18.95 7.11
N ARG A 29 -71.92 -19.35 8.39
CA ARG A 29 -72.37 -20.63 9.04
C ARG A 29 -72.23 -22.04 8.40
N GLY A 30 -71.85 -23.00 9.26
CA GLY A 30 -72.17 -24.44 9.21
C GLY A 30 -71.95 -25.11 10.60
N GLN A 31 -72.68 -26.17 10.96
CA GLN A 31 -72.67 -26.84 12.29
C GLN A 31 -72.49 -28.37 12.19
N LEU A 32 -72.43 -29.05 13.36
CA LEU A 32 -72.38 -30.51 13.64
C LEU A 32 -70.96 -31.12 13.83
N GLY A 33 -70.68 -31.98 14.82
CA GLY A 33 -71.50 -32.33 16.01
C GLY A 33 -70.91 -33.45 16.92
N LEU A 34 -71.14 -33.31 18.25
CA LEU A 34 -71.27 -34.34 19.31
C LEU A 34 -70.09 -35.26 19.76
N HIS A 35 -69.68 -35.06 21.03
CA HIS A 35 -69.28 -36.06 22.05
C HIS A 35 -68.02 -36.95 21.85
N SER A 36 -67.39 -37.50 22.91
CA SER A 36 -67.81 -37.67 24.31
C SER A 36 -66.72 -37.36 25.38
N LYS A 37 -67.10 -37.51 26.66
CA LYS A 37 -66.48 -36.99 27.89
C LYS A 37 -65.08 -37.55 28.21
N PHE A 38 -64.20 -36.70 28.74
CA PHE A 38 -63.54 -36.97 30.04
C PHE A 38 -63.19 -35.65 30.76
N GLN A 39 -63.72 -35.51 31.98
CA GLN A 39 -63.31 -34.57 33.03
C GLN A 39 -62.37 -35.32 34.00
N ASP A 40 -61.55 -34.73 34.86
CA ASP A 40 -61.18 -33.32 35.10
C ASP A 40 -59.78 -33.34 35.76
N ASN A 41 -58.91 -32.37 35.45
CA ASN A 41 -58.03 -31.74 36.44
C ASN A 41 -57.26 -30.56 35.84
N LYS A 42 -57.06 -29.52 36.66
CA LYS A 42 -56.52 -28.20 36.25
C LYS A 42 -55.05 -28.04 36.66
N ASN A 43 -54.35 -27.12 35.95
CA ASN A 43 -53.10 -26.40 36.32
C ASN A 43 -51.87 -26.55 35.40
N HIS A 44 -52.04 -26.92 34.14
CA HIS A 44 -51.02 -26.64 33.10
C HIS A 44 -51.65 -25.95 31.88
N SER A 45 -50.92 -25.04 31.24
CA SER A 45 -51.35 -24.44 29.98
C SER A 45 -51.27 -25.46 28.83
N PRO A 46 -52.04 -25.29 27.75
CA PRO A 46 -51.93 -26.16 26.57
C PRO A 46 -50.51 -26.21 26.00
N GLU A 47 -49.78 -25.09 26.09
CA GLU A 47 -48.37 -24.99 25.68
C GLU A 47 -47.45 -25.84 26.55
N SER A 48 -47.61 -25.81 27.89
CA SER A 48 -46.83 -26.65 28.81
C SER A 48 -47.01 -28.15 28.52
N TYR A 49 -48.25 -28.59 28.28
CA TYR A 49 -48.55 -30.00 28.03
C TYR A 49 -47.98 -30.50 26.68
N ILE A 50 -48.07 -29.68 25.63
CA ILE A 50 -47.47 -29.99 24.31
C ILE A 50 -45.93 -29.99 24.40
N LYS A 51 -45.33 -29.05 25.14
CA LYS A 51 -43.88 -28.96 25.36
C LYS A 51 -43.35 -30.20 26.10
N PHE A 52 -43.96 -30.57 27.22
CA PHE A 52 -43.55 -31.73 28.04
C PHE A 52 -43.57 -33.06 27.26
N LYS A 53 -44.64 -33.29 26.48
CA LYS A 53 -44.81 -34.52 25.69
C LYS A 53 -43.82 -34.62 24.51
N SER A 54 -43.29 -33.48 24.06
CA SER A 54 -42.31 -33.40 22.97
C SER A 54 -40.89 -33.69 23.48
N THR A 55 -40.51 -33.18 24.66
CA THR A 55 -39.23 -33.49 25.30
C THR A 55 -39.07 -34.98 25.57
N LEU A 56 -40.13 -35.63 26.08
CA LEU A 56 -40.12 -37.08 26.34
C LEU A 56 -39.89 -37.90 25.06
N LEU A 57 -40.43 -37.46 23.92
CA LEU A 57 -40.33 -38.19 22.65
C LEU A 57 -38.92 -38.16 22.05
N LEU A 58 -38.20 -37.04 22.16
CA LEU A 58 -36.81 -36.96 21.70
C LEU A 58 -35.88 -37.81 22.59
N HIS A 59 -36.09 -37.75 23.90
CA HIS A 59 -35.39 -38.59 24.87
C HIS A 59 -35.66 -40.09 24.63
N GLU A 60 -36.92 -40.49 24.40
CA GLU A 60 -37.26 -41.87 23.99
C GLU A 60 -36.64 -42.29 22.64
N THR A 61 -36.51 -41.35 21.69
CA THR A 61 -35.92 -41.63 20.37
C THR A 61 -34.43 -41.98 20.49
N ILE A 62 -33.67 -41.22 21.29
CA ILE A 62 -32.25 -41.47 21.55
C ILE A 62 -32.05 -42.80 22.30
N ARG A 63 -33.01 -43.20 23.13
CA ARG A 63 -32.82 -44.32 24.07
C ARG A 63 -32.87 -45.72 23.44
N ARG A 64 -33.48 -45.89 22.26
CA ARG A 64 -33.81 -47.20 21.65
C ARG A 64 -32.70 -47.75 20.75
N SER A 65 -32.26 -48.98 21.05
CA SER A 65 -31.11 -49.65 20.40
C SER A 65 -31.47 -50.44 19.12
N LEU A 66 -30.42 -50.90 18.43
CA LEU A 66 -30.37 -51.94 17.36
C LEU A 66 -30.39 -51.52 15.88
N THR A 67 -29.43 -50.68 15.46
CA THR A 67 -28.63 -50.85 14.22
C THR A 67 -27.31 -50.08 14.34
N PRO A 68 -26.18 -50.54 13.74
CA PRO A 68 -24.90 -49.86 13.82
C PRO A 68 -24.90 -48.54 13.05
N VAL A 69 -24.62 -47.43 13.75
CA VAL A 69 -24.55 -46.07 13.19
C VAL A 69 -23.34 -45.37 13.80
N LYS A 70 -22.43 -44.82 12.98
CA LYS A 70 -21.27 -44.03 13.46
C LYS A 70 -21.58 -42.54 13.65
N VAL A 71 -22.59 -42.03 12.94
CA VAL A 71 -22.96 -40.61 12.88
C VAL A 71 -24.48 -40.48 13.02
N LEU A 72 -24.95 -39.92 14.13
CA LEU A 72 -26.37 -39.60 14.33
C LEU A 72 -26.64 -38.18 13.82
N ASP A 73 -27.61 -38.03 12.93
CA ASP A 73 -27.98 -36.75 12.31
C ASP A 73 -29.49 -36.55 12.34
N ILE A 74 -29.96 -35.49 13.02
CA ILE A 74 -31.39 -35.26 13.31
C ILE A 74 -31.96 -34.06 12.54
N ARG A 75 -31.43 -33.79 11.33
CA ARG A 75 -31.89 -32.68 10.46
C ARG A 75 -33.25 -32.96 9.82
N GLN A 76 -34.32 -32.58 10.50
CA GLN A 76 -35.70 -32.66 9.99
C GLN A 76 -35.97 -31.56 8.94
N LYS A 77 -36.52 -31.95 7.78
CA LYS A 77 -36.86 -31.01 6.68
C LYS A 77 -38.24 -30.35 6.78
N THR A 78 -39.00 -30.61 7.84
CA THR A 78 -40.36 -30.09 8.06
C THR A 78 -40.56 -29.68 9.52
N PRO A 79 -41.40 -28.66 9.81
CA PRO A 79 -41.68 -28.26 11.18
C PRO A 79 -42.39 -29.38 11.96
N LEU A 80 -42.08 -29.48 13.25
CA LEU A 80 -42.59 -30.48 14.18
C LEU A 80 -44.12 -30.43 14.32
N LYS A 81 -44.83 -31.18 13.48
CA LYS A 81 -46.13 -31.77 13.85
C LYS A 81 -45.87 -32.90 14.87
N PRO A 82 -46.79 -33.16 15.81
CA PRO A 82 -46.64 -34.29 16.74
C PRO A 82 -46.49 -35.60 15.95
N PHE A 83 -45.35 -36.27 16.14
CA PHE A 83 -44.97 -37.44 15.35
C PHE A 83 -45.93 -38.62 15.59
N SER A 84 -46.54 -39.12 14.52
CA SER A 84 -47.08 -40.47 14.50
C SER A 84 -45.95 -41.48 14.70
N ARG A 85 -46.22 -42.58 15.43
CA ARG A 85 -45.23 -43.56 15.92
C ARG A 85 -44.47 -44.38 14.86
N SER A 86 -44.54 -44.04 13.57
CA SER A 86 -43.95 -44.81 12.47
C SER A 86 -42.67 -44.18 11.94
N LYS A 87 -41.60 -45.00 11.83
CA LYS A 87 -40.24 -44.65 11.38
C LYS A 87 -39.42 -43.76 12.34
N LEU A 88 -39.13 -44.29 13.53
CA LEU A 88 -37.91 -43.90 14.27
C LEU A 88 -36.71 -44.68 13.73
N LEU A 89 -35.53 -44.06 13.66
CA LEU A 89 -34.28 -44.73 13.28
C LEU A 89 -33.62 -45.38 14.51
N PRO A 90 -33.07 -46.60 14.44
CA PRO A 90 -32.40 -47.22 15.59
C PRO A 90 -30.96 -46.71 15.76
N ILE A 91 -30.49 -46.61 17.00
CA ILE A 91 -29.19 -46.01 17.34
C ILE A 91 -28.32 -47.02 18.10
N ASN A 92 -27.09 -47.28 17.65
CA ASN A 92 -26.08 -48.02 18.42
C ASN A 92 -25.18 -47.04 19.18
N LYS A 93 -25.32 -47.00 20.51
CA LYS A 93 -24.65 -46.03 21.39
C LYS A 93 -23.16 -46.29 21.59
N GLU A 94 -22.73 -47.55 21.46
CA GLU A 94 -21.31 -47.93 21.55
C GLU A 94 -20.52 -47.54 20.29
N GLN A 95 -21.17 -47.55 19.12
CA GLN A 95 -20.54 -47.23 17.84
C GLN A 95 -20.76 -45.79 17.35
N THR A 96 -21.68 -45.04 17.97
CA THR A 96 -21.91 -43.63 17.64
C THR A 96 -20.79 -42.77 18.20
N THR A 97 -19.97 -42.18 17.32
CA THR A 97 -18.90 -41.25 17.73
C THR A 97 -19.24 -39.79 17.41
N LYS A 98 -20.17 -39.55 16.49
CA LYS A 98 -20.54 -38.20 16.04
C LYS A 98 -22.03 -37.93 16.24
N LEU A 99 -22.35 -36.82 16.89
CA LEU A 99 -23.71 -36.30 17.07
C LEU A 99 -23.89 -34.97 16.33
N ASN A 100 -24.81 -34.94 15.35
CA ASN A 100 -25.15 -33.75 14.59
C ASN A 100 -26.61 -33.35 14.78
N PHE A 101 -26.82 -32.26 15.52
CA PHE A 101 -28.10 -31.62 15.76
C PHE A 101 -28.22 -30.25 15.07
N LYS A 102 -27.37 -29.97 14.08
CA LYS A 102 -27.34 -28.65 13.42
C LYS A 102 -28.70 -28.22 12.86
N ASP A 103 -29.05 -26.97 13.11
CA ASP A 103 -30.28 -26.30 12.66
C ASP A 103 -31.60 -26.98 13.16
N SER A 104 -31.54 -27.87 14.17
CA SER A 104 -32.70 -28.60 14.72
C SER A 104 -33.60 -27.78 15.68
N GLY A 105 -33.22 -26.55 16.05
CA GLY A 105 -34.03 -25.62 16.85
C GLY A 105 -34.20 -25.95 18.34
N ILE A 106 -33.32 -26.78 18.92
CA ILE A 106 -33.41 -27.43 20.24
C ILE A 106 -33.75 -26.48 21.41
N GLY A 107 -32.91 -25.49 21.73
CA GLY A 107 -33.07 -24.65 22.95
C GLY A 107 -32.90 -25.40 24.28
N ASP A 108 -32.84 -24.65 25.38
CA ASP A 108 -32.27 -25.13 26.66
C ASP A 108 -32.94 -26.36 27.28
N GLU A 109 -34.27 -26.43 27.27
CA GLU A 109 -35.02 -27.55 27.83
C GLU A 109 -34.68 -28.88 27.14
N TYR A 110 -34.54 -28.85 25.82
CA TYR A 110 -34.17 -30.03 25.04
C TYR A 110 -32.66 -30.28 25.11
N ALA A 111 -31.83 -29.24 25.21
CA ALA A 111 -30.39 -29.38 25.42
C ALA A 111 -30.09 -30.10 26.76
N LYS A 112 -30.79 -29.71 27.83
CA LYS A 112 -30.76 -30.38 29.15
C LYS A 112 -31.25 -31.83 29.07
N ALA A 113 -32.36 -32.09 28.38
CA ALA A 113 -32.89 -33.45 28.21
C ALA A 113 -32.03 -34.34 27.28
N ILE A 114 -31.22 -33.75 26.40
CA ILE A 114 -30.24 -34.48 25.58
C ILE A 114 -28.97 -34.75 26.38
N SER A 115 -28.48 -33.79 27.18
CA SER A 115 -27.23 -33.96 27.91
C SER A 115 -27.27 -35.11 28.91
N THR A 116 -28.41 -35.34 29.57
CA THR A 116 -28.62 -36.53 30.42
C THR A 116 -28.49 -37.87 29.68
N THR A 117 -28.64 -37.89 28.35
CA THR A 117 -28.44 -39.09 27.52
C THR A 117 -26.98 -39.29 27.08
N PHE A 118 -26.11 -38.27 27.16
CA PHE A 118 -24.69 -38.42 26.76
C PHE A 118 -23.96 -39.47 27.59
N ASN A 119 -24.33 -39.64 28.86
CA ASN A 119 -23.85 -40.71 29.73
C ASN A 119 -24.19 -42.13 29.23
N GLU A 120 -25.19 -42.29 28.33
CA GLU A 120 -25.51 -43.58 27.71
C GLU A 120 -24.61 -43.89 26.47
N PHE A 121 -23.69 -43.00 26.09
CA PHE A 121 -22.75 -43.17 24.98
C PHE A 121 -21.29 -43.11 25.45
N THR A 122 -20.49 -44.13 25.16
CA THR A 122 -19.09 -44.22 25.61
C THR A 122 -18.09 -43.49 24.71
N ASN A 123 -18.43 -43.29 23.44
CA ASN A 123 -17.46 -42.98 22.37
C ASN A 123 -17.74 -41.67 21.59
N ILE A 124 -18.60 -40.77 22.07
CA ILE A 124 -18.83 -39.47 21.42
C ILE A 124 -17.52 -38.66 21.44
N ASN A 125 -17.03 -38.31 20.26
CA ASN A 125 -15.88 -37.43 20.07
C ASN A 125 -16.18 -36.20 19.19
N GLU A 126 -17.33 -36.16 18.52
CA GLU A 126 -17.77 -34.97 17.78
C GLU A 126 -19.21 -34.58 18.13
N LEU A 127 -19.43 -33.32 18.55
CA LEU A 127 -20.74 -32.74 18.79
C LEU A 127 -20.93 -31.46 17.97
N ASN A 128 -21.98 -31.43 17.14
CA ASN A 128 -22.45 -30.23 16.46
C ASN A 128 -23.86 -29.88 16.93
N VAL A 129 -24.01 -28.71 17.58
CA VAL A 129 -25.29 -28.13 18.00
C VAL A 129 -25.50 -26.74 17.39
N ARG A 130 -24.93 -26.48 16.22
CA ARG A 130 -25.01 -25.18 15.54
C ARG A 130 -26.45 -24.72 15.26
N SER A 131 -26.72 -23.42 15.45
CA SER A 131 -28.01 -22.75 15.16
C SER A 131 -29.22 -23.27 15.94
N ASN A 132 -29.05 -23.73 17.17
CA ASN A 132 -30.14 -24.36 17.94
C ASN A 132 -30.91 -23.41 18.86
N ARG A 133 -30.53 -22.13 18.96
CA ARG A 133 -31.13 -21.13 19.88
C ARG A 133 -30.94 -21.53 21.36
N ILE A 134 -29.86 -22.25 21.65
CA ILE A 134 -29.46 -22.61 23.02
C ILE A 134 -28.82 -21.38 23.67
N ALA A 135 -29.09 -21.13 24.94
CA ALA A 135 -28.46 -20.12 25.78
C ALA A 135 -27.52 -20.79 26.81
N ASP A 136 -26.99 -19.99 27.76
CA ASP A 136 -25.90 -20.41 28.66
C ASP A 136 -26.25 -21.68 29.45
N GLU A 137 -27.48 -21.75 29.97
CA GLU A 137 -28.00 -22.88 30.75
C GLU A 137 -28.03 -24.19 29.96
N GLY A 138 -28.43 -24.15 28.69
CA GLY A 138 -28.46 -25.33 27.83
C GLY A 138 -27.06 -25.77 27.37
N VAL A 139 -26.17 -24.83 27.04
CA VAL A 139 -24.80 -25.14 26.62
C VAL A 139 -23.95 -25.62 27.79
N PHE A 140 -24.06 -25.01 28.97
CA PHE A 140 -23.49 -25.49 30.23
C PHE A 140 -23.84 -26.96 30.49
N SER A 141 -25.13 -27.30 30.38
CA SER A 141 -25.62 -28.66 30.64
C SER A 141 -25.08 -29.68 29.63
N LEU A 142 -25.02 -29.31 28.34
CA LEU A 142 -24.41 -30.13 27.29
C LEU A 142 -22.93 -30.39 27.56
N LEU A 143 -22.13 -29.34 27.78
CA LEU A 143 -20.68 -29.46 28.01
C LEU A 143 -20.36 -30.22 29.31
N GLY A 144 -21.14 -29.98 30.37
CA GLY A 144 -21.00 -30.67 31.66
C GLY A 144 -21.26 -32.18 31.59
N SER A 145 -21.93 -32.67 30.55
CA SER A 145 -22.26 -34.10 30.36
C SER A 145 -21.38 -34.79 29.29
N LEU A 146 -20.33 -34.14 28.77
CA LEU A 146 -19.41 -34.72 27.79
C LEU A 146 -18.16 -35.31 28.45
N ASN A 147 -17.69 -36.45 27.92
CA ASN A 147 -16.40 -37.02 28.30
C ASN A 147 -15.25 -36.18 27.72
N ARG A 148 -14.75 -35.26 28.55
CA ARG A 148 -13.76 -34.22 28.21
C ARG A 148 -12.47 -34.77 27.56
N ASN A 149 -12.11 -36.02 27.86
CA ASN A 149 -10.85 -36.62 27.43
C ASN A 149 -10.90 -37.21 26.00
N ILE A 150 -12.09 -37.48 25.46
CA ILE A 150 -12.26 -38.05 24.11
C ILE A 150 -12.84 -37.06 23.09
N MET A 151 -13.31 -35.89 23.54
CA MET A 151 -13.89 -34.88 22.65
C MET A 151 -12.84 -34.27 21.72
N LYS A 152 -13.02 -34.46 20.41
CA LYS A 152 -12.18 -33.92 19.34
C LYS A 152 -12.79 -32.70 18.65
N VAL A 153 -14.11 -32.65 18.49
CA VAL A 153 -14.80 -31.59 17.73
C VAL A 153 -16.01 -31.04 18.48
N LEU A 154 -16.04 -29.72 18.67
CA LEU A 154 -17.15 -28.98 19.27
C LEU A 154 -17.58 -27.83 18.34
N ASP A 155 -18.80 -27.89 17.80
CA ASP A 155 -19.45 -26.75 17.11
C ASP A 155 -20.67 -26.28 17.90
N LEU A 156 -20.48 -25.19 18.64
CA LEU A 156 -21.47 -24.53 19.50
C LEU A 156 -22.07 -23.28 18.83
N SER A 157 -21.71 -23.00 17.58
CA SER A 157 -21.96 -21.72 16.91
C SER A 157 -23.45 -21.34 16.75
N ASN A 158 -23.77 -20.06 16.54
CA ASN A 158 -25.16 -19.56 16.40
C ASN A 158 -26.06 -19.92 17.60
N ASN A 159 -25.50 -19.86 18.81
CA ASN A 159 -26.21 -20.03 20.09
C ASN A 159 -25.88 -18.80 20.97
N THR A 160 -26.03 -18.88 22.29
CA THR A 160 -25.59 -17.83 23.22
C THR A 160 -24.86 -18.48 24.39
N LEU A 161 -23.57 -18.18 24.52
CA LEU A 161 -22.75 -18.64 25.63
C LEU A 161 -22.64 -17.50 26.64
N GLY A 162 -22.84 -17.83 27.92
CA GLY A 162 -22.54 -16.96 29.04
C GLY A 162 -21.33 -17.49 29.81
N ILE A 163 -21.13 -16.98 31.03
CA ILE A 163 -19.92 -17.31 31.80
C ILE A 163 -19.90 -18.77 32.27
N ASN A 164 -21.06 -19.41 32.47
CA ASN A 164 -21.13 -20.79 32.94
C ASN A 164 -20.62 -21.77 31.86
N SER A 165 -21.07 -21.58 30.61
CA SER A 165 -20.59 -22.34 29.45
C SER A 165 -19.11 -22.09 29.17
N ILE A 166 -18.65 -20.83 29.28
CA ILE A 166 -17.26 -20.46 29.02
C ILE A 166 -16.33 -21.10 30.06
N ASN A 167 -16.66 -21.03 31.35
CA ASN A 167 -15.87 -21.70 32.39
C ASN A 167 -15.83 -23.21 32.18
N THR A 168 -16.97 -23.83 31.87
CA THR A 168 -17.04 -25.28 31.60
C THR A 168 -16.19 -25.68 30.38
N LEU A 169 -16.20 -24.86 29.33
CA LEU A 169 -15.35 -25.06 28.15
C LEU A 169 -13.85 -24.88 28.48
N VAL A 170 -13.51 -23.91 29.32
CA VAL A 170 -12.14 -23.71 29.84
C VAL A 170 -11.67 -24.91 30.64
N ASP A 171 -12.51 -25.50 31.50
CA ASP A 171 -12.19 -26.74 32.23
C ASP A 171 -12.08 -27.98 31.31
N MET A 172 -12.64 -27.94 30.10
CA MET A 172 -12.41 -28.97 29.08
C MET A 172 -11.07 -28.75 28.37
N LEU A 173 -10.74 -27.52 28.00
CA LEU A 173 -9.51 -27.15 27.30
C LEU A 173 -8.25 -27.32 28.17
N ASN A 174 -8.35 -27.00 29.46
CA ASN A 174 -7.32 -27.19 30.49
C ASN A 174 -7.16 -28.64 30.98
N SER A 175 -7.97 -29.59 30.52
CA SER A 175 -7.77 -31.00 30.88
C SER A 175 -6.42 -31.47 30.33
N PHE A 176 -5.59 -32.09 31.18
CA PHE A 176 -4.32 -32.70 30.76
C PHE A 176 -4.49 -33.73 29.64
N ASN A 177 -5.66 -34.36 29.57
CA ASN A 177 -6.04 -35.32 28.51
C ASN A 177 -6.99 -34.69 27.47
N SER A 178 -7.01 -33.36 27.32
CA SER A 178 -7.79 -32.68 26.28
C SER A 178 -7.34 -33.14 24.90
N SER A 179 -8.28 -33.68 24.13
CA SER A 179 -8.05 -34.11 22.74
C SER A 179 -8.82 -33.26 21.73
N ILE A 180 -9.26 -32.06 22.13
CA ILE A 180 -10.03 -31.14 21.30
C ILE A 180 -9.15 -30.60 20.18
N GLU A 181 -9.38 -31.11 18.97
CA GLU A 181 -8.73 -30.69 17.73
C GLU A 181 -9.44 -29.50 17.07
N LYS A 182 -10.75 -29.34 17.28
CA LYS A 182 -11.59 -28.36 16.59
C LYS A 182 -12.63 -27.72 17.50
N LEU A 183 -12.63 -26.38 17.56
CA LEU A 183 -13.54 -25.61 18.40
C LEU A 183 -14.17 -24.46 17.60
N SER A 184 -15.50 -24.44 17.54
CA SER A 184 -16.26 -23.40 16.82
C SER A 184 -17.31 -22.71 17.69
N LEU A 185 -17.09 -21.41 17.87
CA LEU A 185 -17.81 -20.47 18.73
C LEU A 185 -18.33 -19.25 17.93
N GLU A 186 -18.50 -19.38 16.61
CA GLU A 186 -19.01 -18.29 15.77
C GLU A 186 -20.37 -17.80 16.26
N ASN A 187 -20.54 -16.47 16.37
CA ASN A 187 -21.82 -15.85 16.73
C ASN A 187 -22.44 -16.50 17.98
N THR A 188 -21.63 -16.60 19.04
CA THR A 188 -22.02 -17.08 20.38
C THR A 188 -22.21 -15.95 21.38
N LYS A 189 -21.95 -14.70 20.95
CA LYS A 189 -21.81 -13.49 21.78
C LYS A 189 -20.57 -13.54 22.68
N LEU A 190 -19.49 -14.15 22.21
CA LEU A 190 -18.21 -14.21 22.92
C LEU A 190 -17.70 -12.80 23.23
N THR A 191 -17.60 -12.46 24.51
CA THR A 191 -17.06 -11.17 24.98
C THR A 191 -15.55 -11.24 25.15
N PHE A 192 -14.85 -10.09 25.18
CA PHE A 192 -13.41 -10.02 25.51
C PHE A 192 -13.05 -10.81 26.78
N LYS A 193 -13.86 -10.71 27.86
CA LYS A 193 -13.63 -11.49 29.09
C LYS A 193 -13.70 -13.00 28.85
N GLY A 194 -14.66 -13.46 28.06
CA GLY A 194 -14.78 -14.88 27.70
C GLY A 194 -13.66 -15.35 26.77
N LEU A 195 -13.26 -14.52 25.81
CA LEU A 195 -12.12 -14.80 24.94
C LEU A 195 -10.82 -14.91 25.75
N LYS A 196 -10.56 -14.00 26.69
CA LYS A 196 -9.36 -14.05 27.56
C LYS A 196 -9.29 -15.34 28.39
N LEU A 197 -10.42 -15.81 28.93
CA LEU A 197 -10.47 -17.08 29.66
C LEU A 197 -10.16 -18.28 28.75
N ILE A 198 -10.70 -18.29 27.52
CA ILE A 198 -10.40 -19.34 26.53
C ILE A 198 -8.94 -19.29 26.09
N ILE A 199 -8.40 -18.13 25.73
CA ILE A 199 -7.01 -17.98 25.28
C ILE A 199 -6.03 -18.41 26.37
N ASN A 200 -6.25 -18.01 27.62
CA ASN A 200 -5.44 -18.46 28.76
C ASN A 200 -5.43 -20.00 28.91
N ALA A 201 -6.53 -20.68 28.56
CA ALA A 201 -6.58 -22.15 28.54
C ALA A 201 -5.87 -22.73 27.31
N LEU A 202 -6.01 -22.09 26.14
CA LEU A 202 -5.37 -22.53 24.90
C LEU A 202 -3.83 -22.37 24.91
N ASN A 203 -3.28 -21.45 25.69
CA ASN A 203 -1.81 -21.36 25.90
C ASN A 203 -1.21 -22.65 26.51
N ASN A 204 -2.01 -23.43 27.24
CA ASN A 204 -1.63 -24.72 27.83
C ASN A 204 -2.16 -25.93 27.03
N ASN A 205 -2.83 -25.68 25.89
CA ASN A 205 -3.44 -26.73 25.08
C ASN A 205 -2.60 -27.02 23.83
N HIS A 206 -2.23 -28.28 23.65
CA HIS A 206 -1.44 -28.75 22.51
C HIS A 206 -2.22 -29.72 21.60
N SER A 207 -3.57 -29.66 21.64
CA SER A 207 -4.44 -30.48 20.79
C SER A 207 -5.13 -29.69 19.67
N LEU A 208 -5.41 -28.40 19.89
CA LEU A 208 -6.27 -27.60 19.01
C LEU A 208 -5.62 -27.24 17.68
N GLN A 209 -6.23 -27.69 16.58
CA GLN A 209 -5.77 -27.46 15.21
C GLN A 209 -6.69 -26.51 14.42
N GLU A 210 -7.96 -26.37 14.78
CA GLU A 210 -8.91 -25.45 14.12
C GLU A 210 -9.72 -24.64 15.14
N LEU A 211 -9.53 -23.32 15.17
CA LEU A 211 -10.28 -22.39 16.03
C LEU A 211 -11.19 -21.49 15.17
N ASN A 212 -12.41 -21.27 15.64
CA ASN A 212 -13.38 -20.41 14.98
C ASN A 212 -14.12 -19.55 16.00
N ILE A 213 -13.84 -18.24 16.00
CA ILE A 213 -14.35 -17.23 16.94
C ILE A 213 -14.98 -16.02 16.20
N ALA A 214 -15.33 -16.24 14.94
CA ALA A 214 -15.94 -15.27 14.03
C ALA A 214 -17.32 -14.72 14.45
N SER A 215 -17.76 -13.63 13.81
CA SER A 215 -19.11 -13.04 14.00
C SER A 215 -19.45 -12.69 15.46
N ASN A 216 -18.46 -12.43 16.31
CA ASN A 216 -18.65 -12.13 17.74
C ASN A 216 -18.46 -10.65 18.10
N LYS A 217 -18.09 -9.80 17.12
CA LYS A 217 -17.75 -8.36 17.31
C LYS A 217 -16.50 -8.15 18.17
N LEU A 218 -15.55 -9.08 18.10
CA LEU A 218 -14.22 -8.94 18.70
C LEU A 218 -13.47 -7.79 18.03
N GLY A 219 -12.56 -7.12 18.74
CA GLY A 219 -11.89 -5.93 18.26
C GLY A 219 -11.15 -5.26 19.41
N SER A 220 -11.74 -4.23 20.03
CA SER A 220 -11.13 -3.50 21.15
C SER A 220 -10.62 -4.42 22.27
N GLY A 221 -9.35 -4.25 22.66
CA GLY A 221 -8.62 -5.06 23.64
C GLY A 221 -8.32 -6.50 23.21
N CYS A 222 -8.71 -6.92 22.00
CA CYS A 222 -8.57 -8.29 21.54
C CYS A 222 -7.33 -8.50 20.67
N GLY A 223 -6.77 -7.44 20.06
CA GLY A 223 -5.59 -7.52 19.19
C GLY A 223 -4.34 -7.99 19.93
N GLU A 224 -4.03 -7.38 21.08
CA GLU A 224 -2.89 -7.76 21.93
C GLU A 224 -3.03 -9.19 22.47
N LEU A 225 -4.21 -9.55 22.98
CA LEU A 225 -4.51 -10.91 23.47
C LEU A 225 -4.33 -11.98 22.38
N LEU A 226 -4.71 -11.69 21.14
CA LEU A 226 -4.51 -12.60 20.02
C LEU A 226 -3.05 -12.58 19.52
N LYS A 227 -2.38 -11.43 19.53
CA LYS A 227 -0.95 -11.30 19.16
C LYS A 227 -0.08 -12.24 19.98
N ASP A 228 -0.24 -12.23 21.30
CA ASP A 228 0.54 -13.07 22.21
C ASP A 228 0.23 -14.56 22.02
N PHE A 229 -1.05 -14.91 21.88
CA PHE A 229 -1.48 -16.29 21.61
C PHE A 229 -0.93 -16.83 20.28
N LEU A 230 -1.03 -16.03 19.21
CA LEU A 230 -0.59 -16.42 17.87
C LEU A 230 0.95 -16.49 17.77
N SER A 231 1.67 -15.67 18.54
CA SER A 231 3.13 -15.76 18.68
C SER A 231 3.61 -16.97 19.50
N GLN A 232 2.70 -17.74 20.13
CA GLN A 232 3.03 -18.85 21.04
C GLN A 232 2.38 -20.19 20.66
N THR A 233 1.30 -20.22 19.89
CA THR A 233 0.61 -21.46 19.52
C THR A 233 1.36 -22.22 18.43
N THR A 234 1.74 -23.47 18.75
CA THR A 234 2.52 -24.38 17.89
C THR A 234 1.70 -25.52 17.29
N THR A 235 0.36 -25.47 17.42
CA THR A 235 -0.54 -26.56 16.99
C THR A 235 -1.72 -26.09 16.14
N LEU A 236 -2.07 -24.80 16.21
CA LEU A 236 -3.20 -24.23 15.50
C LEU A 236 -2.89 -24.07 14.01
N LYS A 237 -3.62 -24.80 13.16
CA LYS A 237 -3.45 -24.80 11.70
C LYS A 237 -4.49 -23.97 10.96
N LYS A 238 -5.65 -23.69 11.59
CA LYS A 238 -6.71 -22.87 11.00
C LYS A 238 -7.37 -21.92 12.00
N LEU A 239 -7.61 -20.69 11.55
CA LEU A 239 -8.21 -19.62 12.36
C LEU A 239 -9.31 -18.88 11.58
N ASP A 240 -10.56 -19.04 11.99
CA ASP A 240 -11.70 -18.30 11.43
C ASP A 240 -12.10 -17.15 12.37
N LEU A 241 -11.88 -15.92 11.88
CA LEU A 241 -12.04 -14.64 12.58
C LEU A 241 -12.95 -13.66 11.81
N HIS A 242 -13.65 -14.11 10.76
CA HIS A 242 -14.44 -13.21 9.90
C HIS A 242 -15.55 -12.46 10.66
N TRP A 243 -16.01 -11.34 10.10
CA TRP A 243 -17.12 -10.52 10.63
C TRP A 243 -16.90 -10.10 12.10
N ASN A 244 -15.68 -9.63 12.39
CA ASN A 244 -15.33 -8.97 13.64
C ASN A 244 -14.97 -7.50 13.35
N LEU A 245 -14.23 -6.84 14.25
CA LEU A 245 -13.93 -5.41 14.23
C LEU A 245 -12.42 -5.17 14.42
N PHE A 246 -11.59 -6.07 13.89
CA PHE A 246 -10.13 -5.92 13.87
C PHE A 246 -9.72 -4.91 12.80
N LYS A 247 -9.67 -3.64 13.18
CA LYS A 247 -9.30 -2.50 12.34
C LYS A 247 -8.38 -1.54 13.12
N GLY A 248 -7.54 -0.78 12.44
CA GLY A 248 -6.57 0.09 13.10
C GLY A 248 -5.62 -0.71 13.98
N GLN A 249 -5.26 -0.17 15.14
CA GLN A 249 -4.29 -0.81 16.05
C GLN A 249 -4.63 -2.26 16.44
N GLU A 250 -5.91 -2.60 16.62
CA GLU A 250 -6.34 -3.98 16.93
C GLU A 250 -6.12 -4.93 15.75
N GLY A 251 -6.20 -4.41 14.51
CA GLY A 251 -5.86 -5.14 13.30
C GLY A 251 -4.35 -5.30 13.13
N VAL A 252 -3.58 -4.23 13.36
CA VAL A 252 -2.10 -4.23 13.33
C VAL A 252 -1.54 -5.29 14.29
N LEU A 253 -1.96 -5.28 15.56
CA LEU A 253 -1.50 -6.26 16.56
C LEU A 253 -1.84 -7.70 16.17
N LEU A 254 -3.05 -7.94 15.63
CA LEU A 254 -3.45 -9.26 15.13
C LEU A 254 -2.55 -9.73 13.97
N LEU A 255 -2.23 -8.83 13.04
CA LEU A 255 -1.38 -9.12 11.88
C LEU A 255 0.08 -9.37 12.30
N GLU A 256 0.63 -8.63 13.26
CA GLU A 256 1.94 -8.92 13.88
C GLU A 256 1.97 -10.33 14.52
N GLY A 257 0.88 -10.74 15.16
CA GLY A 257 0.74 -12.09 15.72
C GLY A 257 0.73 -13.19 14.67
N LEU A 258 0.07 -12.94 13.53
CA LEU A 258 0.08 -13.85 12.37
C LEU A 258 1.45 -13.89 11.69
N GLN A 259 2.15 -12.76 11.60
CA GLN A 259 3.47 -12.65 10.97
C GLN A 259 4.53 -13.50 11.70
N ARG A 260 4.36 -13.64 13.03
CA ARG A 260 5.24 -14.42 13.92
C ARG A 260 4.86 -15.90 14.02
N ASN A 261 3.73 -16.32 13.43
CA ASN A 261 3.26 -17.69 13.57
C ASN A 261 3.80 -18.61 12.46
N ASP A 262 4.30 -19.76 12.86
CA ASP A 262 4.96 -20.76 12.01
C ASP A 262 4.09 -22.00 11.72
N THR A 263 2.83 -22.04 12.18
CA THR A 263 1.99 -23.25 12.12
C THR A 263 0.60 -23.07 11.47
N LEU A 264 0.11 -21.83 11.34
CA LEU A 264 -1.15 -21.51 10.70
C LEU A 264 -1.08 -21.66 9.18
N LYS A 265 -1.94 -22.53 8.64
CA LYS A 265 -2.07 -22.81 7.20
C LYS A 265 -3.26 -22.13 6.54
N ALA A 266 -4.35 -21.88 7.27
CA ALA A 266 -5.51 -21.16 6.73
C ALA A 266 -6.09 -20.12 7.70
N VAL A 267 -6.29 -18.88 7.26
CA VAL A 267 -6.77 -17.78 8.10
C VAL A 267 -7.86 -16.97 7.38
N ASP A 268 -9.03 -16.83 8.01
CA ASP A 268 -10.17 -16.07 7.47
C ASP A 268 -10.36 -14.78 8.29
N LEU A 269 -9.95 -13.65 7.72
CA LEU A 269 -10.13 -12.29 8.25
C LEU A 269 -11.17 -11.49 7.43
N SER A 270 -12.01 -12.15 6.64
CA SER A 270 -13.01 -11.45 5.82
C SER A 270 -13.97 -10.60 6.67
N TRP A 271 -14.50 -9.50 6.13
CA TRP A 271 -15.45 -8.61 6.82
C TRP A 271 -14.95 -7.96 8.14
N ASN A 272 -13.66 -7.67 8.29
CA ASN A 272 -13.10 -6.97 9.46
C ASN A 272 -12.91 -5.45 9.28
N SER A 273 -13.02 -4.94 8.05
CA SER A 273 -12.71 -3.55 7.67
C SER A 273 -11.23 -3.16 7.82
N LEU A 274 -10.32 -4.10 7.57
CA LEU A 274 -8.86 -3.89 7.66
C LEU A 274 -8.38 -2.69 6.81
N GLY A 275 -8.95 -2.46 5.62
CA GLY A 275 -8.54 -1.40 4.70
C GLY A 275 -9.03 0.01 5.04
N CYS A 276 -9.51 0.26 6.27
CA CYS A 276 -9.95 1.60 6.69
C CYS A 276 -8.82 2.53 7.18
N GLU A 277 -7.65 2.00 7.53
CA GLU A 277 -6.55 2.76 8.17
C GLU A 277 -5.21 2.25 7.61
N MET A 278 -4.33 3.13 7.11
CA MET A 278 -3.14 2.72 6.33
C MET A 278 -2.19 1.81 7.10
N CYS A 279 -1.99 2.05 8.41
CA CYS A 279 -1.17 1.20 9.27
C CYS A 279 -1.59 -0.29 9.25
N THR A 280 -2.86 -0.58 8.96
CA THR A 280 -3.37 -1.96 8.84
C THR A 280 -3.08 -2.55 7.44
N ILE A 281 -2.97 -1.72 6.41
CA ILE A 281 -2.42 -2.10 5.10
C ILE A 281 -0.92 -2.34 5.19
N ASP A 282 -0.17 -1.49 5.90
CA ASP A 282 1.28 -1.65 6.11
C ASP A 282 1.57 -2.96 6.85
N ALA A 283 0.80 -3.28 7.90
CA ALA A 283 0.87 -4.56 8.60
C ALA A 283 0.45 -5.76 7.73
N LEU A 284 -0.50 -5.59 6.79
CA LEU A 284 -0.82 -6.62 5.79
C LEU A 284 0.34 -6.82 4.80
N CYS A 285 1.00 -5.74 4.34
CA CYS A 285 2.19 -5.83 3.49
C CYS A 285 3.34 -6.56 4.21
N LEU A 286 3.59 -6.24 5.48
CA LEU A 286 4.59 -6.92 6.31
C LEU A 286 4.27 -8.40 6.56
N LEU A 287 2.99 -8.77 6.65
CA LEU A 287 2.55 -10.17 6.69
C LEU A 287 2.73 -10.87 5.34
N LEU A 288 2.33 -10.25 4.23
CA LEU A 288 2.42 -10.85 2.89
C LEU A 288 3.87 -10.97 2.39
N ALA A 289 4.78 -10.12 2.87
CA ALA A 289 6.21 -10.18 2.57
C ALA A 289 7.01 -11.14 3.47
N SER A 290 6.45 -11.67 4.58
CA SER A 290 7.19 -12.54 5.50
C SER A 290 7.14 -14.02 5.11
N GLU A 291 8.14 -14.79 5.55
CA GLU A 291 8.21 -16.24 5.41
C GLU A 291 7.33 -17.00 6.43
N ASN A 292 6.13 -16.47 6.72
CA ASN A 292 5.12 -17.16 7.52
C ASN A 292 4.53 -18.37 6.77
N THR A 293 3.85 -19.28 7.48
CA THR A 293 3.43 -20.55 6.86
C THR A 293 2.04 -20.58 6.23
N ILE A 294 1.36 -19.43 6.09
CA ILE A 294 -0.05 -19.32 5.64
C ILE A 294 -0.18 -19.63 4.14
N GLU A 295 -0.83 -20.75 3.85
CA GLU A 295 -1.11 -21.23 2.49
C GLU A 295 -2.42 -20.65 1.94
N HIS A 296 -3.41 -20.36 2.80
CA HIS A 296 -4.76 -19.93 2.40
C HIS A 296 -5.29 -18.77 3.25
N PHE A 297 -5.40 -17.57 2.66
CA PHE A 297 -5.79 -16.35 3.35
C PHE A 297 -7.06 -15.75 2.73
N ASP A 298 -8.03 -15.34 3.55
CA ASP A 298 -9.23 -14.63 3.10
C ASP A 298 -9.31 -13.25 3.76
N ILE A 299 -9.23 -12.21 2.93
CA ILE A 299 -9.39 -10.80 3.32
C ILE A 299 -10.49 -10.12 2.49
N SER A 300 -11.48 -10.89 2.03
CA SER A 300 -12.66 -10.40 1.33
C SER A 300 -13.47 -9.39 2.17
N HIS A 301 -14.10 -8.41 1.52
CA HIS A 301 -14.94 -7.37 2.12
C HIS A 301 -14.27 -6.56 3.25
N ASN A 302 -12.96 -6.30 3.13
CA ASN A 302 -12.20 -5.49 4.10
C ASN A 302 -12.06 -4.01 3.73
N ARG A 303 -12.64 -3.56 2.61
CA ARG A 303 -12.61 -2.18 2.10
C ARG A 303 -11.21 -1.70 1.67
N ILE A 304 -10.35 -2.62 1.24
CA ILE A 304 -9.03 -2.30 0.67
C ILE A 304 -9.26 -1.44 -0.59
N SER A 305 -8.55 -0.30 -0.71
CA SER A 305 -8.64 0.62 -1.86
C SER A 305 -7.81 0.12 -3.06
N GLY A 306 -7.97 0.76 -4.22
CA GLY A 306 -7.11 0.50 -5.37
C GLY A 306 -5.64 0.85 -5.10
N ASP A 307 -5.38 1.94 -4.38
CA ASP A 307 -4.02 2.40 -4.06
C ASP A 307 -3.32 1.40 -3.12
N SER A 308 -4.03 0.97 -2.07
CA SER A 308 -3.56 -0.11 -1.18
C SER A 308 -3.35 -1.45 -1.90
N ALA A 309 -4.06 -1.70 -3.01
CA ALA A 309 -3.89 -2.90 -3.80
C ALA A 309 -2.47 -3.00 -4.43
N LEU A 310 -1.90 -1.87 -4.83
CA LEU A 310 -0.55 -1.80 -5.40
C LEU A 310 0.52 -2.13 -4.35
N ALA A 311 0.37 -1.61 -3.13
CA ALA A 311 1.27 -1.92 -2.01
C ALA A 311 1.25 -3.42 -1.67
N LEU A 312 0.04 -4.01 -1.53
CA LEU A 312 -0.14 -5.44 -1.26
C LEU A 312 0.39 -6.31 -2.41
N SER A 313 0.25 -5.86 -3.66
CA SER A 313 0.82 -6.55 -4.83
C SER A 313 2.36 -6.54 -4.82
N SER A 314 2.97 -5.41 -4.44
CA SER A 314 4.42 -5.31 -4.28
C SER A 314 4.95 -6.23 -3.18
N ALA A 315 4.25 -6.32 -2.04
CA ALA A 315 4.59 -7.26 -0.95
C ALA A 315 4.54 -8.74 -1.40
N LEU A 316 3.62 -9.10 -2.29
CA LEU A 316 3.48 -10.46 -2.81
C LEU A 316 4.58 -10.88 -3.81
N LYS A 317 5.37 -9.95 -4.37
CA LYS A 317 6.40 -10.24 -5.41
C LYS A 317 7.33 -11.39 -5.03
N HIS A 318 7.72 -11.47 -3.76
CA HIS A 318 8.63 -12.49 -3.24
C HIS A 318 7.93 -13.58 -2.41
N ASN A 319 6.61 -13.49 -2.20
CA ASN A 319 5.90 -14.54 -1.48
C ASN A 319 5.92 -15.84 -2.31
N ARG A 320 6.38 -16.93 -1.68
CA ARG A 320 6.44 -18.28 -2.26
C ARG A 320 5.79 -19.32 -1.32
N ILE A 321 4.78 -18.91 -0.54
CA ILE A 321 4.03 -19.79 0.39
C ILE A 321 2.51 -19.69 0.18
N LEU A 322 1.98 -18.52 -0.18
CA LEU A 322 0.53 -18.25 -0.30
C LEU A 322 -0.07 -18.82 -1.59
N LEU A 323 -0.62 -20.03 -1.48
CA LEU A 323 -1.34 -20.78 -2.54
C LEU A 323 -2.76 -20.25 -2.83
N GLY A 324 -3.38 -19.52 -1.90
CA GLY A 324 -4.74 -19.03 -2.06
C GLY A 324 -4.97 -17.72 -1.31
N LEU A 325 -5.36 -16.69 -2.05
CA LEU A 325 -5.81 -15.41 -1.50
C LEU A 325 -7.22 -15.14 -2.00
N HIS A 326 -8.09 -14.57 -1.15
CA HIS A 326 -9.40 -14.06 -1.57
C HIS A 326 -9.60 -12.60 -1.17
N LEU A 327 -10.17 -11.84 -2.12
CA LEU A 327 -10.30 -10.39 -2.06
C LEU A 327 -11.69 -9.89 -2.54
N GLU A 328 -12.68 -10.76 -2.70
CA GLU A 328 -14.04 -10.36 -3.15
C GLU A 328 -14.58 -9.22 -2.29
N GLY A 329 -15.28 -8.24 -2.88
CA GLY A 329 -15.83 -7.12 -2.10
C GLY A 329 -14.84 -6.01 -1.70
N ASN A 330 -13.62 -5.99 -2.26
CA ASN A 330 -12.67 -4.88 -2.16
C ASN A 330 -12.54 -4.12 -3.52
N TYR A 331 -11.79 -3.02 -3.56
CA TYR A 331 -11.47 -2.27 -4.80
C TYR A 331 -10.23 -2.84 -5.52
N CYS A 332 -10.09 -4.15 -5.48
CA CYS A 332 -8.97 -4.89 -6.07
C CYS A 332 -9.40 -6.30 -6.43
N ALA A 333 -8.71 -6.86 -7.42
CA ALA A 333 -8.88 -8.23 -7.87
C ALA A 333 -7.52 -8.95 -7.86
N ILE A 334 -7.59 -10.25 -8.10
CA ILE A 334 -6.43 -11.12 -8.28
C ILE A 334 -6.36 -11.50 -9.76
N ASP A 335 -5.17 -11.59 -10.33
CA ASP A 335 -4.96 -12.07 -11.71
C ASP A 335 -4.81 -13.60 -11.79
N HIS A 336 -4.43 -14.13 -12.95
CA HIS A 336 -4.22 -15.58 -13.13
C HIS A 336 -2.89 -16.07 -12.52
N MET A 337 -1.89 -15.18 -12.38
CA MET A 337 -0.60 -15.46 -11.71
C MET A 337 -0.70 -15.39 -10.17
N GLY A 338 -1.82 -14.88 -9.65
CA GLY A 338 -2.10 -14.73 -8.23
C GLY A 338 -1.70 -13.37 -7.64
N PHE A 339 -1.25 -12.41 -8.44
CA PHE A 339 -0.92 -11.06 -7.96
C PHE A 339 -2.16 -10.17 -7.89
N ILE A 340 -2.06 -9.09 -7.11
CA ILE A 340 -3.17 -8.17 -6.85
C ILE A 340 -3.10 -7.00 -7.85
N TYR A 341 -4.25 -6.57 -8.36
CA TYR A 341 -4.35 -5.35 -9.15
C TYR A 341 -5.58 -4.50 -8.74
N PRO A 342 -5.50 -3.16 -8.87
CA PRO A 342 -6.61 -2.26 -8.52
C PRO A 342 -7.82 -2.41 -9.45
N MET A 343 -9.01 -2.11 -8.94
CA MET A 343 -10.27 -2.18 -9.69
C MET A 343 -11.15 -0.93 -9.46
N ASP A 344 -11.57 -0.27 -10.53
CA ASP A 344 -12.50 0.88 -10.50
C ASP A 344 -13.86 0.58 -9.84
N LYS A 345 -14.23 -0.71 -9.80
CA LYS A 345 -15.50 -1.21 -9.30
C LYS A 345 -15.25 -2.45 -8.46
N ILE A 346 -15.95 -2.55 -7.33
CA ILE A 346 -15.93 -3.74 -6.49
C ILE A 346 -16.46 -4.93 -7.30
N GLU A 347 -15.68 -6.00 -7.39
CA GLU A 347 -16.16 -7.29 -7.91
C GLU A 347 -17.11 -7.90 -6.86
N VAL A 348 -18.39 -8.07 -7.23
CA VAL A 348 -19.46 -8.62 -6.39
C VAL A 348 -20.13 -9.75 -7.17
N SER A 349 -19.92 -11.00 -6.76
CA SER A 349 -20.55 -12.14 -7.41
C SER A 349 -22.07 -12.10 -7.23
N PRO A 350 -22.88 -12.24 -8.30
CA PRO A 350 -24.34 -12.26 -8.20
C PRO A 350 -24.88 -13.50 -7.45
N THR A 351 -24.02 -14.40 -6.97
CA THR A 351 -24.38 -15.57 -6.15
C THR A 351 -24.28 -15.33 -4.63
N LEU A 352 -24.03 -14.09 -4.19
CA LEU A 352 -23.88 -13.65 -2.79
C LEU A 352 -25.16 -13.76 -1.92
N GLN A 353 -25.60 -14.99 -1.64
CA GLN A 353 -26.47 -15.32 -0.48
C GLN A 353 -25.96 -16.49 0.37
N LYS A 354 -24.86 -17.14 -0.03
CA LYS A 354 -24.20 -18.20 0.75
C LYS A 354 -22.69 -18.03 0.65
N SER A 355 -22.13 -17.14 1.47
CA SER A 355 -20.68 -16.95 1.62
C SER A 355 -20.00 -18.30 1.90
N ALA A 356 -19.36 -18.85 0.88
CA ALA A 356 -18.53 -20.03 1.02
C ALA A 356 -17.23 -19.59 1.70
N ARG A 357 -16.96 -20.11 2.91
CA ARG A 357 -15.79 -19.71 3.70
C ARG A 357 -14.65 -20.69 3.47
N ILE A 358 -13.43 -20.19 3.43
CA ILE A 358 -12.23 -20.99 3.12
C ILE A 358 -12.09 -22.19 4.06
N ILE A 359 -12.24 -21.99 5.38
CA ILE A 359 -11.98 -23.01 6.41
C ILE A 359 -13.09 -24.07 6.47
N ARG A 360 -14.33 -23.75 6.05
CA ARG A 360 -15.50 -24.63 6.21
C ARG A 360 -16.04 -25.23 4.93
N THR A 361 -15.85 -24.58 3.79
CA THR A 361 -16.29 -25.06 2.48
C THR A 361 -15.24 -24.78 1.40
N PRO A 362 -14.00 -25.32 1.51
CA PRO A 362 -12.91 -24.97 0.60
C PRO A 362 -13.28 -25.16 -0.88
N GLY A 363 -13.98 -26.26 -1.21
CA GLY A 363 -14.43 -26.58 -2.57
C GLY A 363 -15.81 -26.04 -2.95
N ARG A 364 -16.26 -24.91 -2.39
CA ARG A 364 -17.47 -24.18 -2.83
C ARG A 364 -17.21 -22.75 -3.27
N ILE A 365 -16.03 -22.21 -3.01
CA ILE A 365 -15.62 -20.91 -3.53
C ILE A 365 -15.23 -21.14 -4.98
N ASN A 366 -16.13 -20.82 -5.91
CA ASN A 366 -15.91 -20.97 -7.36
C ASN A 366 -15.12 -19.79 -7.93
N ASP A 367 -14.05 -19.42 -7.22
CA ASP A 367 -13.08 -18.40 -7.61
C ASP A 367 -11.94 -19.10 -8.33
N ASN A 368 -11.85 -18.93 -9.65
CA ASN A 368 -10.88 -19.62 -10.51
C ASN A 368 -9.42 -19.33 -10.13
N ARG A 369 -9.16 -18.29 -9.34
CA ARG A 369 -7.83 -17.75 -9.03
C ARG A 369 -7.19 -18.36 -7.78
N CYS A 370 -7.98 -19.00 -6.91
CA CYS A 370 -7.45 -19.63 -5.70
C CYS A 370 -7.06 -21.09 -5.94
N TRP A 371 -5.77 -21.40 -5.83
CA TRP A 371 -5.25 -22.72 -6.18
C TRP A 371 -5.66 -23.80 -5.15
N VAL A 372 -5.76 -23.43 -3.87
CA VAL A 372 -6.24 -24.29 -2.78
C VAL A 372 -7.70 -24.74 -3.00
N CYS A 373 -8.61 -23.80 -3.27
CA CYS A 373 -10.03 -24.07 -3.52
C CYS A 373 -10.25 -24.97 -4.74
N ASN A 374 -9.53 -24.70 -5.83
CA ASN A 374 -9.64 -25.46 -7.08
C ASN A 374 -8.83 -26.76 -7.11
N LYS A 375 -7.99 -27.00 -6.09
CA LYS A 375 -7.06 -28.15 -6.02
C LYS A 375 -6.14 -28.21 -7.22
N TYR A 376 -5.29 -27.20 -7.37
CA TYR A 376 -4.24 -27.23 -8.38
C TYR A 376 -3.24 -28.36 -8.08
N ALA A 377 -2.53 -28.80 -9.12
CA ALA A 377 -1.40 -29.71 -9.04
C ALA A 377 -0.31 -29.24 -10.02
N ASP A 378 0.96 -29.49 -9.71
CA ASP A 378 2.07 -29.20 -10.63
C ASP A 378 2.05 -30.14 -11.84
N PHE A 379 2.20 -29.57 -13.04
CA PHE A 379 2.27 -30.28 -14.31
C PHE A 379 3.44 -29.79 -15.17
N MET A 380 4.14 -30.73 -15.80
CA MET A 380 5.32 -30.47 -16.63
C MET A 380 4.95 -30.51 -18.12
N ILE A 381 4.99 -29.33 -18.75
CA ILE A 381 4.82 -29.14 -20.19
C ILE A 381 6.20 -29.28 -20.84
N LYS A 382 6.31 -30.07 -21.91
CA LYS A 382 7.56 -30.27 -22.67
C LYS A 382 7.39 -29.88 -24.14
N TRP A 383 8.46 -29.32 -24.70
CA TRP A 383 8.68 -29.09 -26.12
C TRP A 383 9.99 -29.73 -26.54
N ASP A 384 9.91 -30.71 -27.43
CA ASP A 384 11.05 -31.33 -28.09
C ASP A 384 11.11 -30.77 -29.54
N PRO A 385 12.24 -30.22 -30.02
CA PRO A 385 12.34 -29.78 -31.41
C PRO A 385 12.44 -30.93 -32.42
N ASP A 386 12.89 -32.12 -32.00
CA ASP A 386 13.33 -33.19 -32.90
C ASP A 386 12.29 -34.32 -33.12
N THR A 387 11.16 -34.33 -32.39
CA THR A 387 10.07 -35.30 -32.63
C THR A 387 9.20 -34.94 -33.85
N VAL A 388 8.60 -35.96 -34.49
CA VAL A 388 8.10 -35.87 -35.88
C VAL A 388 6.63 -35.40 -35.97
N HIS A 389 5.97 -35.09 -34.86
CA HIS A 389 4.49 -35.01 -34.82
C HIS A 389 3.90 -33.61 -35.05
N TRP A 390 4.69 -32.62 -35.48
CA TRP A 390 4.28 -31.22 -35.56
C TRP A 390 3.48 -30.95 -36.83
N LYS A 391 2.22 -30.54 -36.69
CA LYS A 391 1.28 -30.44 -37.83
C LYS A 391 1.49 -29.22 -38.72
N THR A 392 2.32 -28.27 -38.30
CA THR A 392 2.66 -27.04 -39.02
C THR A 392 3.96 -27.23 -39.82
N LYS A 393 3.92 -27.01 -41.14
CA LYS A 393 5.02 -27.24 -42.11
C LYS A 393 6.28 -26.34 -41.96
N LEU A 394 6.60 -25.87 -40.76
CA LEU A 394 7.56 -24.77 -40.54
C LEU A 394 8.96 -25.21 -40.07
N LEU A 395 9.18 -26.49 -39.75
CA LEU A 395 10.48 -26.97 -39.22
C LEU A 395 11.44 -27.52 -40.30
N ASP A 396 10.96 -27.92 -41.48
CA ASP A 396 11.74 -28.74 -42.42
C ASP A 396 12.93 -28.01 -43.10
N GLU A 397 12.84 -26.70 -43.34
CA GLU A 397 13.78 -26.01 -44.24
C GLU A 397 15.03 -25.40 -43.56
N TYR A 398 14.96 -25.06 -42.26
CA TYR A 398 16.03 -24.31 -41.58
C TYR A 398 16.77 -25.05 -40.47
N SER A 399 16.14 -26.05 -39.83
CA SER A 399 16.67 -26.71 -38.62
C SER A 399 18.03 -27.39 -38.82
N ARG A 400 18.37 -27.75 -40.07
CA ARG A 400 19.63 -28.44 -40.43
C ARG A 400 20.86 -27.52 -40.61
N LYS A 401 20.75 -26.18 -40.47
CA LYS A 401 21.82 -25.25 -40.91
C LYS A 401 22.43 -24.31 -39.86
N SER A 402 21.89 -24.16 -38.65
CA SER A 402 22.42 -23.17 -37.69
C SER A 402 22.23 -23.56 -36.21
N PRO A 403 23.10 -24.42 -35.64
CA PRO A 403 22.98 -24.93 -34.27
C PRO A 403 23.47 -23.96 -33.17
N LYS A 404 23.51 -22.64 -33.44
CA LYS A 404 24.15 -21.64 -32.55
C LYS A 404 23.25 -20.51 -32.03
N ILE A 405 21.99 -20.40 -32.49
CA ILE A 405 21.02 -19.47 -31.91
C ILE A 405 20.00 -20.31 -31.14
N ARG A 406 20.08 -20.29 -29.80
CA ARG A 406 19.07 -20.90 -28.92
C ARG A 406 17.80 -20.05 -29.00
N GLN A 407 16.89 -20.44 -29.89
CA GLN A 407 15.64 -19.73 -30.09
C GLN A 407 14.59 -20.10 -29.04
N LEU A 408 13.70 -19.13 -28.83
CA LEU A 408 12.83 -19.02 -27.68
C LEU A 408 11.48 -19.65 -27.99
N VAL A 409 11.01 -20.54 -27.10
CA VAL A 409 9.72 -21.21 -27.19
C VAL A 409 8.86 -20.80 -26.00
N TYR A 410 7.59 -20.55 -26.27
CA TYR A 410 6.61 -20.20 -25.26
C TYR A 410 5.47 -21.21 -25.26
N VAL A 411 4.82 -21.41 -24.11
CA VAL A 411 3.50 -22.04 -23.99
C VAL A 411 2.47 -21.02 -23.54
N HIS A 412 1.26 -21.15 -24.06
CA HIS A 412 0.11 -20.32 -23.78
C HIS A 412 -0.99 -21.19 -23.18
N LEU A 413 -1.44 -20.90 -21.96
CA LEU A 413 -2.41 -21.71 -21.20
C LEU A 413 -3.76 -20.99 -21.04
N ASP A 414 -4.88 -21.69 -21.20
CA ASP A 414 -6.22 -21.10 -21.13
C ASP A 414 -6.58 -20.54 -19.74
N ILE A 415 -6.12 -21.22 -18.69
CA ILE A 415 -6.19 -20.74 -17.30
C ILE A 415 -5.43 -19.41 -17.08
N ASP A 416 -4.45 -19.12 -17.93
CA ASP A 416 -3.58 -17.94 -17.89
C ASP A 416 -3.93 -16.94 -19.01
N ASN A 417 -5.19 -16.95 -19.49
CA ASN A 417 -5.67 -16.09 -20.59
C ASN A 417 -4.83 -16.22 -21.89
N TYR A 418 -4.14 -17.34 -22.07
CA TYR A 418 -3.16 -17.58 -23.13
C TYR A 418 -1.97 -16.59 -23.16
N GLU A 419 -1.57 -16.01 -22.01
CA GLU A 419 -0.32 -15.25 -21.93
C GLU A 419 0.93 -16.16 -22.13
N PRO A 420 2.04 -15.62 -22.65
CA PRO A 420 3.20 -16.40 -23.08
C PRO A 420 4.19 -16.73 -21.94
N PHE A 421 4.46 -18.02 -21.69
CA PHE A 421 5.46 -18.48 -20.69
C PHE A 421 6.63 -19.23 -21.33
N LEU A 422 7.88 -18.84 -20.99
CA LEU A 422 9.12 -19.53 -21.41
C LEU A 422 9.15 -21.00 -20.97
N LEU A 423 9.59 -21.88 -21.85
CA LEU A 423 10.09 -23.21 -21.50
C LEU A 423 11.60 -23.16 -21.25
N GLU A 424 12.06 -23.50 -20.04
CA GLU A 424 13.49 -23.48 -19.72
C GLU A 424 14.23 -24.60 -20.49
N PRO A 425 15.39 -24.31 -21.13
CA PRO A 425 16.11 -25.30 -21.92
C PRO A 425 16.87 -26.30 -21.03
N SER A 426 16.53 -27.58 -21.12
CA SER A 426 17.24 -28.64 -20.41
C SER A 426 18.59 -28.99 -21.07
N SER A 427 19.39 -29.80 -20.37
CA SER A 427 20.67 -30.31 -20.88
C SER A 427 20.54 -31.25 -22.08
N THR A 428 19.34 -31.75 -22.40
CA THR A 428 19.09 -32.63 -23.56
C THR A 428 18.57 -31.89 -24.80
N GLY A 429 18.37 -30.56 -24.73
CA GLY A 429 17.81 -29.75 -25.82
C GLY A 429 16.29 -29.64 -25.81
N ILE A 430 15.59 -30.57 -25.15
CA ILE A 430 14.17 -30.44 -24.80
C ILE A 430 14.00 -29.18 -23.93
N GLN A 431 13.01 -28.35 -24.22
CA GLN A 431 12.62 -27.21 -23.38
C GLN A 431 11.41 -27.62 -22.53
N GLU A 432 11.35 -27.23 -21.27
CA GLU A 432 10.23 -27.59 -20.38
C GLU A 432 9.88 -26.52 -19.34
N ILE A 433 8.63 -26.53 -18.88
CA ILE A 433 8.16 -25.71 -17.75
C ILE A 433 7.23 -26.53 -16.86
N THR A 434 7.37 -26.36 -15.55
CA THR A 434 6.39 -26.88 -14.57
C THR A 434 5.45 -25.75 -14.14
N ARG A 435 4.14 -25.98 -14.29
CA ARG A 435 3.06 -25.03 -13.97
C ARG A 435 2.07 -25.65 -12.98
N ALA A 436 1.62 -24.87 -12.00
CA ALA A 436 0.51 -25.25 -11.12
C ALA A 436 -0.82 -25.02 -11.85
N VAL A 437 -1.67 -26.06 -11.96
CA VAL A 437 -2.86 -26.04 -12.82
C VAL A 437 -4.05 -26.80 -12.22
N PRO A 438 -5.32 -26.44 -12.49
CA PRO A 438 -6.49 -26.99 -11.80
C PRO A 438 -6.83 -28.44 -12.17
N LYS A 439 -6.82 -29.34 -11.17
CA LYS A 439 -7.17 -30.77 -11.33
C LYS A 439 -8.59 -31.03 -11.87
N SER A 440 -9.53 -30.11 -11.63
CA SER A 440 -10.96 -30.31 -11.94
C SER A 440 -11.39 -29.89 -13.34
N LYS A 441 -10.47 -29.36 -14.18
CA LYS A 441 -10.78 -28.82 -15.51
C LYS A 441 -10.04 -29.54 -16.62
N MET A 442 -10.61 -29.43 -17.83
CA MET A 442 -9.81 -29.53 -19.05
C MET A 442 -8.95 -28.27 -19.15
N ILE A 443 -7.67 -28.42 -19.44
CA ILE A 443 -6.74 -27.31 -19.67
C ILE A 443 -6.39 -27.33 -21.16
N ARG A 444 -6.48 -26.17 -21.80
CA ARG A 444 -6.11 -25.98 -23.20
C ARG A 444 -4.83 -25.16 -23.31
N PHE A 445 -4.01 -25.49 -24.28
CA PHE A 445 -2.77 -24.78 -24.53
C PHE A 445 -2.31 -24.89 -25.98
N PHE A 446 -1.40 -24.00 -26.36
CA PHE A 446 -0.63 -24.11 -27.59
C PHE A 446 0.76 -23.53 -27.36
N PHE A 447 1.68 -23.80 -28.28
CA PHE A 447 3.04 -23.30 -28.23
C PHE A 447 3.25 -22.17 -29.23
N SER A 448 4.30 -21.38 -29.07
CA SER A 448 4.75 -20.45 -30.10
C SER A 448 6.26 -20.48 -30.27
N TYR A 449 6.68 -20.33 -31.52
CA TYR A 449 8.06 -20.40 -31.95
C TYR A 449 8.24 -19.48 -33.17
N ARG A 450 9.24 -18.59 -33.13
CA ARG A 450 9.48 -17.55 -34.16
C ARG A 450 8.22 -16.70 -34.47
N GLY A 451 7.51 -16.26 -33.43
CA GLY A 451 6.28 -15.47 -33.56
C GLY A 451 5.08 -16.20 -34.20
N LYS A 452 5.15 -17.53 -34.37
CA LYS A 452 4.07 -18.33 -34.97
C LYS A 452 3.58 -19.38 -34.00
N ALA A 453 2.26 -19.53 -33.90
CA ALA A 453 1.62 -20.56 -33.08
C ALA A 453 1.88 -21.97 -33.65
N GLN A 454 1.98 -22.94 -32.74
CA GLN A 454 2.35 -24.33 -33.00
C GLN A 454 1.53 -25.27 -32.11
N ILE A 455 1.30 -26.50 -32.61
CA ILE A 455 0.51 -27.54 -31.94
C ILE A 455 1.33 -28.83 -32.00
N SER A 456 1.61 -29.45 -30.85
CA SER A 456 2.27 -30.76 -30.81
C SER A 456 1.25 -31.86 -31.14
N GLY A 457 1.72 -32.93 -31.79
CA GLY A 457 0.91 -34.13 -32.03
C GLY A 457 0.91 -35.14 -30.88
N ASP A 458 1.72 -34.93 -29.82
CA ASP A 458 1.82 -35.83 -28.67
C ASP A 458 0.66 -35.65 -27.68
N TYR A 459 -0.03 -34.51 -27.75
CA TYR A 459 -1.19 -34.19 -26.93
C TYR A 459 -2.48 -34.19 -27.78
N PRO A 460 -3.65 -34.53 -27.20
CA PRO A 460 -4.95 -34.37 -27.85
C PRO A 460 -5.17 -32.95 -28.41
N ILE A 461 -5.96 -32.82 -29.48
CA ILE A 461 -6.22 -31.55 -30.17
C ILE A 461 -7.72 -31.29 -30.26
N GLU A 462 -8.14 -30.08 -29.92
CA GLU A 462 -9.51 -29.57 -29.97
C GLU A 462 -9.59 -28.39 -30.94
N ALA A 463 -10.62 -28.36 -31.78
CA ALA A 463 -10.95 -27.21 -32.61
C ALA A 463 -11.81 -26.23 -31.80
N LEU A 464 -11.52 -24.94 -31.89
CA LEU A 464 -12.22 -23.88 -31.15
C LEU A 464 -13.32 -23.24 -32.01
N ASP A 465 -14.46 -22.94 -31.38
CA ASP A 465 -15.57 -22.21 -32.01
C ASP A 465 -15.15 -20.82 -32.53
N PHE A 466 -14.18 -20.20 -31.86
CA PHE A 466 -13.58 -18.92 -32.21
C PHE A 466 -12.05 -19.00 -32.10
N PRO A 467 -11.29 -18.39 -33.03
CA PRO A 467 -9.84 -18.36 -32.92
C PRO A 467 -9.37 -17.54 -31.72
N ILE A 468 -8.25 -17.97 -31.12
CA ILE A 468 -7.49 -17.15 -30.17
C ILE A 468 -6.53 -16.28 -30.97
N THR A 469 -6.61 -14.96 -30.81
CA THR A 469 -5.60 -14.02 -31.31
C THR A 469 -4.69 -13.60 -30.16
N LYS A 470 -3.38 -13.66 -30.37
CA LYS A 470 -2.35 -13.20 -29.42
C LYS A 470 -1.19 -12.53 -30.14
N SER A 471 -0.50 -11.64 -29.44
CA SER A 471 0.75 -11.02 -29.86
C SER A 471 1.93 -11.61 -29.08
N ILE A 472 3.08 -11.70 -29.74
CA ILE A 472 4.38 -11.98 -29.14
C ILE A 472 5.39 -11.02 -29.74
N ILE A 473 6.22 -10.40 -28.91
CA ILE A 473 7.40 -9.67 -29.36
C ILE A 473 8.48 -10.68 -29.77
N THR A 474 9.24 -10.46 -30.83
CA THR A 474 10.36 -11.33 -31.22
C THR A 474 11.63 -10.99 -30.41
N ASN A 475 12.66 -11.83 -30.56
CA ASN A 475 14.04 -11.52 -30.19
C ASN A 475 14.59 -10.24 -30.86
N GLU A 476 13.91 -9.69 -31.86
CA GLU A 476 14.30 -8.49 -32.60
C GLU A 476 13.42 -7.26 -32.24
N GLY A 477 12.57 -7.38 -31.21
CA GLY A 477 11.69 -6.29 -30.75
C GLY A 477 10.39 -6.12 -31.56
N GLU A 478 10.16 -6.92 -32.61
CA GLU A 478 8.96 -6.82 -33.44
C GLU A 478 7.75 -7.48 -32.78
N THR A 479 6.63 -6.78 -32.66
CA THR A 479 5.38 -7.39 -32.18
C THR A 479 4.67 -8.13 -33.32
N ILE A 480 4.68 -9.47 -33.28
CA ILE A 480 3.97 -10.32 -34.24
C ILE A 480 2.66 -10.81 -33.62
N GLU A 481 1.54 -10.49 -34.28
CA GLU A 481 0.25 -11.11 -34.00
C GLU A 481 0.07 -12.42 -34.76
N PHE A 482 -0.55 -13.39 -34.11
CA PHE A 482 -0.98 -14.65 -34.71
C PHE A 482 -2.38 -15.05 -34.23
N SER A 483 -3.03 -15.90 -35.01
CA SER A 483 -4.36 -16.44 -34.74
C SER A 483 -4.33 -17.96 -34.83
N ILE A 484 -4.99 -18.65 -33.88
CA ILE A 484 -5.00 -20.11 -33.79
C ILE A 484 -6.42 -20.66 -33.56
N HIS A 485 -6.82 -21.61 -34.41
CA HIS A 485 -8.16 -22.25 -34.41
C HIS A 485 -8.19 -23.64 -33.76
N ASN A 486 -7.04 -24.26 -33.50
CA ASN A 486 -6.94 -25.58 -32.89
C ASN A 486 -5.92 -25.51 -31.76
N VAL A 487 -6.18 -26.14 -30.62
CA VAL A 487 -5.30 -26.13 -29.45
C VAL A 487 -5.04 -27.54 -28.94
N ASN A 488 -3.89 -27.75 -28.31
CA ASN A 488 -3.69 -28.93 -27.50
C ASN A 488 -4.58 -28.86 -26.25
N TYR A 489 -5.02 -30.00 -25.75
CA TYR A 489 -5.75 -30.06 -24.49
C TYR A 489 -5.38 -31.28 -23.65
N MET A 490 -5.64 -31.20 -22.35
CA MET A 490 -5.44 -32.30 -21.42
C MET A 490 -6.39 -32.24 -20.22
N LYS A 491 -6.38 -33.31 -19.43
CA LYS A 491 -7.00 -33.42 -18.11
C LYS A 491 -5.96 -33.97 -17.13
N ILE A 492 -5.94 -33.48 -15.90
CA ILE A 492 -4.95 -33.87 -14.89
C ILE A 492 -5.63 -34.63 -13.77
N GLU A 493 -5.09 -35.81 -13.43
CA GLU A 493 -5.67 -36.71 -12.44
C GLU A 493 -4.77 -36.97 -11.22
N THR A 494 -3.60 -36.31 -11.16
CA THR A 494 -2.55 -36.46 -10.14
C THR A 494 -3.05 -36.21 -8.71
N ASN A 495 -2.59 -37.01 -7.74
CA ASN A 495 -3.03 -36.91 -6.34
C ASN A 495 -2.13 -36.03 -5.45
N ASN A 496 -1.01 -35.54 -5.97
CA ASN A 496 -0.12 -34.65 -5.24
C ASN A 496 -0.66 -33.22 -5.31
N LEU A 497 -0.95 -32.64 -4.15
CA LEU A 497 -1.48 -31.27 -3.97
C LEU A 497 -0.38 -30.23 -3.70
N TYR A 498 0.88 -30.61 -3.84
CA TYR A 498 1.99 -29.67 -3.69
C TYR A 498 2.15 -28.87 -5.00
N CYS A 499 2.03 -27.56 -4.88
CA CYS A 499 2.27 -26.61 -5.96
C CYS A 499 3.27 -25.55 -5.51
N LYS A 500 4.04 -24.98 -6.44
CA LYS A 500 4.90 -23.81 -6.16
C LYS A 500 4.08 -22.51 -6.28
N PRO A 501 3.64 -21.88 -5.18
CA PRO A 501 2.46 -20.98 -5.08
C PRO A 501 2.47 -19.70 -5.92
N ARG A 502 3.63 -19.30 -6.43
CA ARG A 502 3.76 -18.44 -7.61
C ARG A 502 4.95 -18.95 -8.41
N PRO A 503 4.93 -18.89 -9.75
CA PRO A 503 6.17 -18.99 -10.53
C PRO A 503 7.13 -17.89 -10.06
N ASP A 504 8.41 -18.23 -9.99
CA ASP A 504 9.42 -17.18 -10.08
C ASP A 504 9.34 -16.60 -11.50
N ILE A 505 9.27 -15.27 -11.67
CA ILE A 505 8.95 -14.65 -12.97
C ILE A 505 10.19 -14.66 -13.88
N LYS A 506 10.52 -15.85 -14.37
CA LYS A 506 11.52 -16.11 -15.43
C LYS A 506 10.87 -16.26 -16.81
N SER A 507 9.54 -16.13 -16.87
CA SER A 507 8.78 -15.98 -18.10
C SER A 507 8.77 -14.53 -18.58
N TYR A 508 9.68 -14.24 -19.49
CA TYR A 508 9.67 -13.08 -20.40
C TYR A 508 9.25 -11.71 -19.86
N ILE A 509 10.27 -10.99 -19.41
CA ILE A 509 10.63 -9.81 -20.22
C ILE A 509 11.20 -10.32 -21.55
N LEU A 510 10.38 -10.26 -22.60
CA LEU A 510 10.87 -9.98 -23.95
C LEU A 510 11.45 -8.57 -23.93
N GLU A 511 12.58 -8.30 -24.59
CA GLU A 511 13.47 -7.13 -24.38
C GLU A 511 12.79 -5.74 -24.41
N ILE A 512 12.04 -5.44 -23.34
CA ILE A 512 12.13 -4.18 -22.61
C ILE A 512 13.64 -4.04 -22.30
N PRO A 513 14.29 -2.93 -22.67
CA PRO A 513 15.76 -2.83 -22.73
C PRO A 513 16.39 -2.97 -21.35
N GLU A 514 16.78 -4.22 -21.05
CA GLU A 514 17.09 -4.75 -19.72
C GLU A 514 15.90 -4.57 -18.72
N PRO A 515 15.93 -5.19 -17.53
CA PRO A 515 15.54 -4.39 -16.39
C PRO A 515 16.48 -3.18 -16.37
N LEU A 516 15.94 -1.96 -16.30
CA LEU A 516 16.69 -0.95 -15.56
C LEU A 516 16.88 -1.54 -14.16
N ILE A 517 18.10 -2.02 -13.88
CA ILE A 517 18.80 -1.63 -12.66
C ILE A 517 18.49 -0.14 -12.56
N MET A 518 17.55 0.27 -11.70
CA MET A 518 17.25 1.69 -11.54
C MET A 518 18.58 2.33 -11.15
N PRO A 519 19.22 3.06 -12.06
CA PRO A 519 20.66 3.05 -12.12
C PRO A 519 21.17 3.85 -10.93
N GLU A 520 21.74 3.15 -9.94
CA GLU A 520 21.78 3.53 -8.51
C GLU A 520 21.59 5.02 -8.32
N TRP A 521 20.35 5.40 -7.96
CA TRP A 521 19.72 6.66 -8.36
C TRP A 521 20.75 7.78 -8.60
N SER A 522 20.99 8.07 -9.89
CA SER A 522 22.17 8.81 -10.33
C SER A 522 21.75 10.14 -10.98
N ILE A 523 22.40 11.22 -10.54
CA ILE A 523 22.05 12.58 -10.96
C ILE A 523 22.19 12.72 -12.48
N GLU A 524 23.16 12.05 -13.10
CA GLU A 524 23.40 12.03 -14.55
C GLU A 524 22.25 11.42 -15.38
N LYS A 525 21.29 10.75 -14.73
CA LYS A 525 20.15 10.06 -15.35
C LYS A 525 18.79 10.55 -14.81
N SER A 526 18.82 11.43 -13.81
CA SER A 526 17.68 12.06 -13.15
C SER A 526 17.12 13.24 -13.98
N ILE A 527 15.93 13.73 -13.64
CA ILE A 527 15.46 15.08 -14.01
C ILE A 527 16.48 16.18 -13.63
N PHE A 528 17.35 15.95 -12.63
CA PHE A 528 18.43 16.85 -12.24
C PHE A 528 19.69 16.76 -13.11
N ALA A 529 19.77 15.88 -14.11
CA ALA A 529 20.96 15.69 -14.96
C ALA A 529 21.41 16.94 -15.72
N ASN A 530 20.50 17.89 -15.95
CA ASN A 530 20.77 19.16 -16.61
C ASN A 530 20.88 20.34 -15.62
N TYR A 531 21.00 20.06 -14.31
CA TYR A 531 21.14 21.10 -13.29
C TYR A 531 22.57 21.66 -13.26
N ILE A 532 22.72 22.98 -13.38
CA ILE A 532 24.02 23.65 -13.37
C ILE A 532 24.40 24.01 -11.92
N TYR A 533 25.26 23.19 -11.32
CA TYR A 533 25.85 23.38 -9.99
C TYR A 533 27.17 24.18 -10.02
N ASP A 534 27.65 24.68 -8.87
CA ASP A 534 28.88 25.49 -8.75
C ASP A 534 30.15 24.64 -8.88
N SER A 535 30.41 24.10 -10.08
CA SER A 535 31.68 23.46 -10.40
C SER A 535 32.84 24.46 -10.33
N ASP A 536 34.07 23.99 -10.05
CA ASP A 536 35.21 24.90 -9.93
C ASP A 536 35.55 25.57 -11.28
N GLU A 537 35.21 24.96 -12.43
CA GLU A 537 35.28 25.61 -13.75
C GLU A 537 34.21 26.72 -13.89
N MET A 538 32.96 26.47 -13.49
CA MET A 538 31.89 27.46 -13.54
C MET A 538 32.22 28.65 -12.63
N LEU A 539 32.70 28.39 -11.42
CA LEU A 539 33.17 29.41 -10.48
C LEU A 539 34.37 30.19 -11.03
N ASN A 540 35.33 29.52 -11.68
CA ASN A 540 36.46 30.19 -12.32
C ASN A 540 36.02 31.07 -13.50
N ASN A 541 35.06 30.63 -14.31
CA ASN A 541 34.49 31.42 -15.41
C ASN A 541 33.71 32.64 -14.89
N CYS A 542 32.93 32.47 -13.81
CA CYS A 542 32.27 33.57 -13.10
C CYS A 542 33.29 34.56 -12.51
N PHE A 543 34.38 34.07 -11.92
CA PHE A 543 35.47 34.91 -11.39
C PHE A 543 36.19 35.70 -12.49
N GLU A 544 36.59 35.08 -13.60
CA GLU A 544 37.23 35.78 -14.71
C GLU A 544 36.29 36.82 -15.35
N PHE A 545 35.00 36.52 -15.44
CA PHE A 545 33.98 37.49 -15.88
C PHE A 545 33.85 38.66 -14.90
N ASP A 546 33.69 38.41 -13.61
CA ASP A 546 33.58 39.46 -12.60
C ASP A 546 34.85 40.31 -12.54
N TRP A 547 36.02 39.67 -12.51
CA TRP A 547 37.35 40.31 -12.46
C TRP A 547 37.61 41.21 -13.66
N LYS A 548 37.09 40.85 -14.84
CA LYS A 548 37.14 41.67 -16.05
C LYS A 548 36.25 42.93 -15.96
N ASN A 549 35.17 42.88 -15.18
CA ASN A 549 34.19 43.97 -15.06
C ASN A 549 34.41 44.89 -13.85
N ILE A 550 35.19 44.49 -12.85
CA ILE A 550 35.59 45.39 -11.75
C ILE A 550 36.60 46.46 -12.20
N LYS A 551 36.54 47.64 -11.60
CA LYS A 551 37.45 48.78 -11.83
C LYS A 551 38.78 48.59 -11.10
N ILE A 552 39.38 47.39 -11.15
CA ILE A 552 40.60 47.03 -10.39
C ILE A 552 41.78 47.99 -10.65
N LEU A 553 41.92 48.53 -11.87
CA LEU A 553 42.91 49.57 -12.23
C LEU A 553 42.76 50.88 -11.41
N ARG A 554 41.56 51.19 -10.90
CA ARG A 554 41.31 52.34 -10.01
C ARG A 554 41.62 52.04 -8.54
N ILE A 555 41.93 50.79 -8.20
CA ILE A 555 42.24 50.33 -6.84
C ILE A 555 43.74 50.01 -6.74
N ILE A 556 44.29 49.24 -7.70
CA ILE A 556 45.66 48.72 -7.69
C ILE A 556 46.35 49.03 -9.03
N LYS A 557 47.28 49.98 -8.98
CA LYS A 557 48.01 50.47 -10.16
C LYS A 557 49.12 49.54 -10.64
N ASN A 558 49.79 48.85 -9.72
CA ASN A 558 50.90 47.92 -10.04
C ASN A 558 50.33 46.59 -10.56
N ASP A 559 50.78 46.17 -11.74
CA ASP A 559 50.29 44.96 -12.41
C ASP A 559 50.68 43.68 -11.66
N ALA A 560 51.92 43.55 -11.19
CA ALA A 560 52.38 42.35 -10.46
C ALA A 560 51.65 42.17 -9.11
N ILE A 561 51.32 43.27 -8.43
CA ILE A 561 50.49 43.24 -7.20
C ILE A 561 49.05 42.83 -7.57
N ARG A 562 48.51 43.35 -8.68
CA ARG A 562 47.17 43.00 -9.16
C ARG A 562 47.04 41.52 -9.50
N ASP A 563 48.00 40.95 -10.22
CA ASP A 563 47.99 39.54 -10.60
C ASP A 563 48.15 38.64 -9.38
N SER A 564 49.03 38.98 -8.44
CA SER A 564 49.14 38.25 -7.17
C SER A 564 47.85 38.28 -6.34
N ILE A 565 47.12 39.39 -6.36
CA ILE A 565 45.85 39.55 -5.63
C ILE A 565 44.70 38.84 -6.36
N LYS A 566 44.73 38.77 -7.69
CA LYS A 566 43.79 37.96 -8.48
C LYS A 566 43.82 36.51 -8.03
N GLU A 567 45.01 35.92 -7.91
CA GLU A 567 45.15 34.51 -7.50
C GLU A 567 44.82 34.29 -6.03
N ILE A 568 45.12 35.25 -5.12
CA ILE A 568 44.64 35.20 -3.73
C ILE A 568 43.11 35.12 -3.70
N ILE A 569 42.42 36.02 -4.42
CA ILE A 569 40.96 36.12 -4.40
C ILE A 569 40.29 34.93 -5.10
N ARG A 570 40.91 34.37 -6.15
CA ARG A 570 40.42 33.16 -6.84
C ARG A 570 40.16 32.02 -5.84
N ASN A 571 41.06 31.82 -4.87
CA ASN A 571 40.93 30.80 -3.82
C ASN A 571 39.71 31.00 -2.91
N TYR A 572 39.27 32.25 -2.72
CA TYR A 572 38.15 32.60 -1.85
C TYR A 572 36.83 32.83 -2.62
N TYR A 573 36.86 32.90 -3.96
CA TYR A 573 35.71 33.30 -4.79
C TYR A 573 34.47 32.41 -4.61
N LYS A 574 34.64 31.10 -4.37
CA LYS A 574 33.54 30.16 -4.05
C LYS A 574 32.67 30.67 -2.91
N TYR A 575 33.28 31.14 -1.84
CA TYR A 575 32.59 31.67 -0.65
C TYR A 575 32.05 33.09 -0.90
N ILE A 576 32.74 33.90 -1.71
CA ILE A 576 32.25 35.23 -2.14
C ILE A 576 30.94 35.10 -2.91
N LYS A 577 30.88 34.21 -3.91
CA LYS A 577 29.67 33.94 -4.71
C LYS A 577 28.53 33.43 -3.83
N LYS A 578 28.78 32.46 -2.95
CA LYS A 578 27.73 31.89 -2.09
C LYS A 578 27.20 32.90 -1.06
N THR A 579 28.08 33.73 -0.49
CA THR A 579 27.69 34.88 0.34
C THR A 579 26.83 35.86 -0.44
N TYR A 580 27.27 36.26 -1.64
CA TYR A 580 26.50 37.16 -2.51
C TYR A 580 25.09 36.63 -2.76
N HIS A 581 24.99 35.38 -3.17
CA HIS A 581 23.73 34.74 -3.56
C HIS A 581 22.72 34.74 -2.38
N TYR A 582 23.17 34.42 -1.17
CA TYR A 582 22.34 34.47 0.04
C TYR A 582 21.86 35.88 0.41
N TYR A 583 22.77 36.86 0.50
CA TYR A 583 22.39 38.22 0.91
C TYR A 583 21.66 39.02 -0.18
N ALA A 584 21.82 38.65 -1.47
CA ALA A 584 20.97 39.13 -2.56
C ALA A 584 19.57 38.50 -2.53
N ALA A 585 19.44 37.25 -2.07
CA ALA A 585 18.15 36.58 -1.89
C ALA A 585 17.33 37.13 -0.71
N ILE A 586 17.99 37.46 0.42
CA ILE A 586 17.33 38.08 1.59
C ILE A 586 17.09 39.58 1.41
N GLY A 587 17.97 40.27 0.67
CA GLY A 587 17.87 41.70 0.44
C GLY A 587 16.64 42.07 -0.40
N THR A 588 15.54 42.46 0.26
CA THR A 588 14.28 42.83 -0.40
C THR A 588 14.39 44.13 -1.21
N ASN A 589 15.02 44.07 -2.39
CA ASN A 589 15.37 45.19 -3.25
C ASN A 589 14.41 45.32 -4.46
N GLY A 590 13.18 44.83 -4.32
CA GLY A 590 12.23 44.66 -5.43
C GLY A 590 12.65 43.53 -6.37
N ASN A 591 12.34 43.67 -7.66
CA ASN A 591 12.61 42.67 -8.70
C ASN A 591 14.08 42.65 -9.19
N ILE A 592 15.05 43.10 -8.39
CA ILE A 592 16.45 43.18 -8.83
C ILE A 592 17.39 42.49 -7.85
N TYR A 593 17.95 41.38 -8.32
CA TYR A 593 18.86 40.53 -7.55
C TYR A 593 20.16 41.26 -7.22
N SER A 594 20.30 41.69 -5.96
CA SER A 594 21.41 42.54 -5.52
C SER A 594 21.47 42.66 -3.99
N ILE A 595 22.67 42.76 -3.42
CA ILE A 595 22.81 43.01 -1.97
C ILE A 595 22.59 44.49 -1.68
N ASN A 596 21.55 44.84 -0.91
CA ASN A 596 21.28 46.22 -0.52
C ASN A 596 22.24 46.72 0.60
N LEU A 597 22.31 48.04 0.80
CA LEU A 597 23.20 48.68 1.78
C LEU A 597 23.03 48.17 3.23
N ALA A 598 21.81 47.77 3.63
CA ALA A 598 21.57 47.21 4.97
C ALA A 598 22.22 45.82 5.13
N MET A 599 22.04 44.94 4.13
CA MET A 599 22.69 43.62 4.10
C MET A 599 24.23 43.73 3.97
N LEU A 600 24.75 44.72 3.23
CA LEU A 600 26.21 44.99 3.20
C LEU A 600 26.75 45.47 4.55
N THR A 601 25.96 46.26 5.29
CA THR A 601 26.30 46.65 6.67
C THR A 601 26.29 45.45 7.61
N GLU A 602 25.31 44.55 7.47
CA GLU A 602 25.22 43.30 8.24
C GLU A 602 26.42 42.36 7.95
N ILE A 603 26.82 42.23 6.68
CA ILE A 603 28.04 41.50 6.26
C ILE A 603 29.28 42.07 6.98
N CYS A 604 29.48 43.38 6.95
CA CYS A 604 30.61 44.02 7.63
C CYS A 604 30.56 43.88 9.17
N GLN A 605 29.36 43.83 9.75
CA GLN A 605 29.17 43.60 11.18
C GLN A 605 29.47 42.14 11.58
N LYS A 606 28.96 41.16 10.83
CA LYS A 606 29.23 39.73 11.04
C LYS A 606 30.71 39.39 10.87
N CYS A 607 31.39 40.00 9.90
CA CYS A 607 32.84 39.89 9.74
C CYS A 607 33.68 40.70 10.75
N GLU A 608 33.10 41.30 11.80
CA GLU A 608 33.83 42.06 12.84
C GLU A 608 34.69 43.23 12.26
N ILE A 609 34.28 43.83 11.13
CA ILE A 609 35.09 44.83 10.40
C ILE A 609 35.05 46.22 11.05
N PHE A 610 33.95 46.58 11.73
CA PHE A 610 33.74 47.92 12.26
C PHE A 610 34.56 48.22 13.54
N ASP A 611 35.28 49.34 13.52
CA ASP A 611 35.98 49.89 14.69
C ASP A 611 36.27 51.41 14.54
N LYS A 612 37.39 51.88 15.08
CA LYS A 612 37.84 53.27 14.97
C LYS A 612 38.42 53.62 13.58
N THR A 613 38.91 52.65 12.82
CA THR A 613 39.56 52.86 11.50
C THR A 613 38.61 52.65 10.33
N PHE A 614 37.59 51.79 10.48
CA PHE A 614 36.57 51.56 9.46
C PHE A 614 35.15 51.60 10.08
N LYS A 615 34.28 52.46 9.54
CA LYS A 615 32.96 52.81 10.09
C LYS A 615 31.83 52.49 9.11
N ILE A 616 30.59 52.54 9.61
CA ILE A 616 29.37 52.35 8.80
C ILE A 616 29.27 53.39 7.67
N SER A 617 29.76 54.62 7.87
CA SER A 617 29.87 55.64 6.82
C SER A 617 30.71 55.20 5.62
N ASP A 618 31.70 54.37 5.87
CA ASP A 618 32.75 54.06 4.91
C ASP A 618 32.28 52.93 3.98
N VAL A 619 31.34 52.10 4.43
CA VAL A 619 30.59 51.13 3.60
C VAL A 619 29.83 51.84 2.47
N ASP A 620 29.11 52.92 2.76
CA ASP A 620 28.38 53.70 1.75
C ASP A 620 29.34 54.34 0.72
N LEU A 621 30.50 54.82 1.16
CA LEU A 621 31.56 55.29 0.27
C LEU A 621 32.13 54.16 -0.61
N SER A 622 32.40 52.98 -0.04
CA SER A 622 32.86 51.81 -0.80
C SER A 622 31.80 51.31 -1.80
N VAL A 623 30.51 51.31 -1.43
CA VAL A 623 29.38 50.98 -2.32
C VAL A 623 29.33 51.93 -3.52
N LYS A 624 29.36 53.25 -3.26
CA LYS A 624 29.38 54.29 -4.31
C LYS A 624 30.62 54.18 -5.20
N ALA A 625 31.77 53.81 -4.66
CA ALA A 625 32.98 53.57 -5.45
C ALA A 625 32.94 52.26 -6.26
N SER A 626 32.27 51.22 -5.75
CA SER A 626 32.05 49.93 -6.43
C SER A 626 31.03 49.98 -7.54
N LYS A 627 30.13 50.97 -7.59
CA LYS A 627 29.11 51.06 -8.64
C LYS A 627 29.65 51.18 -10.08
N PHE A 628 29.01 50.47 -11.00
CA PHE A 628 29.18 50.61 -12.45
C PHE A 628 28.04 51.45 -13.06
N SER A 629 28.31 52.19 -14.13
CA SER A 629 27.41 53.25 -14.63
C SER A 629 26.62 52.89 -15.91
N ASN A 630 26.72 51.64 -16.38
CA ASN A 630 26.36 51.30 -17.76
C ASN A 630 25.73 49.90 -17.92
N SER A 631 25.08 49.36 -16.88
CA SER A 631 24.32 48.10 -16.91
C SER A 631 22.85 48.35 -17.24
N ASN A 632 22.22 47.39 -17.95
CA ASN A 632 20.76 47.37 -18.13
C ASN A 632 20.02 47.12 -16.81
N VAL A 633 20.71 46.49 -15.85
CA VAL A 633 20.26 46.26 -14.47
C VAL A 633 20.90 47.34 -13.57
N ASN A 634 20.23 48.47 -13.41
CA ASN A 634 20.71 49.60 -12.60
C ASN A 634 19.97 49.67 -11.25
N THR A 635 20.65 49.30 -10.17
CA THR A 635 20.19 49.37 -8.79
C THR A 635 20.72 50.62 -8.09
N ALA A 636 19.83 51.48 -7.58
CA ALA A 636 20.22 52.76 -6.97
C ALA A 636 21.18 52.60 -5.77
N TYR A 637 21.01 51.55 -4.94
CA TYR A 637 21.76 51.35 -3.68
C TYR A 637 22.09 49.88 -3.35
N GLY A 638 22.04 48.97 -4.33
CA GLY A 638 22.40 47.56 -4.14
C GLY A 638 23.54 47.12 -5.05
N LEU A 639 24.39 46.19 -4.63
CA LEU A 639 25.51 45.69 -5.43
C LEU A 639 25.15 44.36 -6.13
N VAL A 640 25.48 44.23 -7.41
CA VAL A 640 25.49 42.94 -8.14
C VAL A 640 26.85 42.25 -8.00
N ARG A 641 26.98 40.98 -8.42
CA ARG A 641 28.09 40.07 -8.04
C ARG A 641 29.49 40.66 -8.20
N HIS A 642 29.81 41.21 -9.38
CA HIS A 642 31.10 41.84 -9.65
C HIS A 642 31.32 43.12 -8.81
N GLU A 643 30.29 43.93 -8.59
CA GLU A 643 30.40 45.12 -7.74
C GLU A 643 30.60 44.75 -6.26
N PHE A 644 30.03 43.64 -5.81
CA PHE A 644 30.27 43.07 -4.48
C PHE A 644 31.71 42.53 -4.35
N LEU A 645 32.22 41.86 -5.38
CA LEU A 645 33.65 41.48 -5.44
C LEU A 645 34.56 42.71 -5.32
N GLU A 646 34.27 43.80 -6.06
CA GLU A 646 35.01 45.06 -5.94
C GLU A 646 34.88 45.67 -4.53
N PHE A 647 33.70 45.60 -3.92
CA PHE A 647 33.43 46.10 -2.58
C PHE A 647 34.26 45.37 -1.52
N LEU A 648 34.33 44.03 -1.57
CA LEU A 648 35.17 43.25 -0.64
C LEU A 648 36.66 43.61 -0.77
N ILE A 649 37.16 43.79 -2.00
CA ILE A 649 38.54 44.25 -2.26
C ILE A 649 38.76 45.65 -1.66
N ARG A 650 37.80 46.58 -1.85
CA ARG A 650 37.88 47.94 -1.30
C ARG A 650 37.95 47.92 0.21
N ILE A 651 36.97 47.30 0.90
CA ILE A 651 36.94 47.29 2.36
C ILE A 651 38.14 46.57 2.96
N SER A 652 38.68 45.53 2.31
CA SER A 652 39.93 44.87 2.76
C SER A 652 41.11 45.85 2.80
N LEU A 653 41.27 46.63 1.73
CA LEU A 653 42.38 47.59 1.59
C LEU A 653 42.16 48.85 2.43
N ASP A 654 40.93 49.35 2.55
CA ASP A 654 40.59 50.44 3.46
C ASP A 654 40.82 50.03 4.92
N LYS A 655 40.33 48.85 5.32
CA LYS A 655 40.43 48.33 6.69
C LYS A 655 41.85 48.04 7.14
N TYR A 656 42.65 47.36 6.31
CA TYR A 656 43.94 46.80 6.74
C TYR A 656 45.17 47.47 6.13
N PHE A 657 45.13 47.88 4.86
CA PHE A 657 46.31 48.50 4.21
C PHE A 657 46.38 50.01 4.48
N ARG A 658 45.30 50.75 4.19
CA ARG A 658 45.26 52.23 4.33
C ARG A 658 45.24 52.70 5.79
N SER A 659 44.83 51.83 6.72
CA SER A 659 44.96 52.04 8.16
C SER A 659 46.37 51.78 8.71
N GLY A 660 47.25 51.14 7.93
CA GLY A 660 48.60 50.74 8.35
C GLY A 660 48.69 49.47 9.19
N TYR A 661 47.63 48.66 9.27
CA TYR A 661 47.63 47.39 10.01
C TYR A 661 48.46 46.30 9.29
N CYS A 662 48.34 46.23 7.98
CA CYS A 662 49.15 45.39 7.09
C CYS A 662 50.10 46.26 6.25
N LYS A 663 51.27 45.72 5.90
CA LYS A 663 52.33 46.42 5.15
C LYS A 663 52.18 46.29 3.63
N THR A 664 51.36 45.37 3.14
CA THR A 664 51.11 45.15 1.71
C THR A 664 49.63 44.93 1.41
N GLU A 665 49.22 45.25 0.18
CA GLU A 665 47.87 44.99 -0.32
C GLU A 665 47.50 43.50 -0.28
N ASN A 666 48.47 42.62 -0.56
CA ASN A 666 48.31 41.17 -0.48
C ASN A 666 47.96 40.71 0.94
N GLU A 667 48.74 41.15 1.93
CA GLU A 667 48.58 40.79 3.34
C GLU A 667 47.24 41.30 3.90
N ALA A 668 46.80 42.49 3.48
CA ALA A 668 45.50 43.06 3.84
C ALA A 668 44.31 42.21 3.34
N ILE A 669 44.39 41.73 2.09
CA ILE A 669 43.33 40.92 1.46
C ILE A 669 43.33 39.48 2.01
N GLU A 670 44.51 38.86 2.15
CA GLU A 670 44.64 37.53 2.77
C GLU A 670 44.14 37.56 4.23
N THR A 671 44.45 38.61 5.00
CA THR A 671 43.96 38.77 6.38
C THR A 671 42.44 38.86 6.45
N PHE A 672 41.83 39.73 5.64
CA PHE A 672 40.37 39.89 5.56
C PHE A 672 39.68 38.58 5.24
N PHE A 673 40.10 37.89 4.17
CA PHE A 673 39.44 36.66 3.75
C PHE A 673 39.65 35.54 4.76
N LYS A 674 40.90 35.23 5.11
CA LYS A 674 41.25 34.08 5.95
C LYS A 674 40.71 34.17 7.38
N SER A 675 40.62 35.37 7.95
CA SER A 675 40.32 35.56 9.37
C SER A 675 38.89 36.03 9.63
N ASN A 676 38.39 36.97 8.81
CA ASN A 676 37.12 37.64 9.04
C ASN A 676 36.02 37.10 8.13
N PHE A 677 36.30 36.87 6.84
CA PHE A 677 35.31 36.31 5.91
C PHE A 677 35.10 34.81 6.16
N MET A 678 36.18 34.03 6.20
CA MET A 678 36.13 32.56 6.32
C MET A 678 35.62 32.06 7.68
N LYS A 679 35.71 32.87 8.74
CA LYS A 679 35.19 32.55 10.08
C LYS A 679 33.66 32.71 10.19
N HIS A 680 33.06 33.59 9.38
CA HIS A 680 31.70 34.09 9.62
C HIS A 680 30.73 33.96 8.44
N LEU A 681 31.21 33.83 7.20
CA LEU A 681 30.36 33.83 6.00
C LEU A 681 30.55 32.62 5.08
N THR A 682 31.44 31.68 5.43
CA THR A 682 31.63 30.39 4.74
C THR A 682 30.44 29.46 4.79
N ILE A 683 29.52 29.69 5.73
CA ILE A 683 28.47 28.74 6.09
C ILE A 683 27.49 28.46 4.94
N TYR A 684 27.11 29.48 4.16
CA TYR A 684 26.02 29.40 3.18
C TYR A 684 26.36 28.45 2.03
N ASP A 685 25.74 27.27 1.96
CA ASP A 685 25.94 26.35 0.84
C ASP A 685 24.63 25.78 0.25
N GLN A 686 24.16 26.46 -0.81
CA GLN A 686 23.00 26.06 -1.61
C GLN A 686 23.12 24.66 -2.24
N ASP A 687 24.33 24.23 -2.61
CA ASP A 687 24.57 22.99 -3.33
C ASP A 687 24.69 21.82 -2.35
N LYS A 688 25.25 22.06 -1.15
CA LYS A 688 25.18 21.09 -0.03
C LYS A 688 23.74 20.68 0.24
N TRP A 689 22.83 21.64 0.39
CA TRP A 689 21.39 21.36 0.58
C TRP A 689 20.80 20.57 -0.60
N ARG A 690 21.18 20.88 -1.85
CA ARG A 690 20.75 20.10 -3.03
C ARG A 690 21.16 18.64 -2.91
N PHE A 691 22.46 18.36 -2.81
CA PHE A 691 23.00 16.99 -2.77
C PHE A 691 22.57 16.20 -1.51
N GLU A 692 22.29 16.86 -0.39
CA GLU A 692 21.90 16.18 0.86
C GLU A 692 20.37 16.04 1.07
N ARG A 693 19.52 16.86 0.42
CA ARG A 693 18.06 16.88 0.67
C ARG A 693 17.14 16.82 -0.54
N PHE A 694 17.53 17.37 -1.69
CA PHE A 694 16.61 17.52 -2.83
C PHE A 694 16.97 16.65 -4.04
N PHE A 695 18.26 16.46 -4.29
CA PHE A 695 18.78 15.52 -5.27
C PHE A 695 18.76 14.12 -4.66
N ASN A 696 17.58 13.50 -4.63
CA ASN A 696 17.35 12.10 -4.30
C ASN A 696 16.11 11.54 -5.04
N GLN A 697 16.00 10.22 -5.02
CA GLN A 697 14.95 9.46 -5.70
C GLN A 697 13.53 9.88 -5.26
N GLU A 698 13.29 10.05 -3.96
CA GLU A 698 11.94 10.36 -3.43
C GLU A 698 11.44 11.73 -3.89
N CYS A 699 12.32 12.73 -3.92
CA CYS A 699 11.98 14.06 -4.45
C CYS A 699 11.72 14.00 -5.96
N GLU A 700 12.49 13.22 -6.72
CA GLU A 700 12.25 13.02 -8.16
C GLU A 700 10.94 12.29 -8.44
N GLU A 701 10.62 11.22 -7.72
CA GLU A 701 9.37 10.45 -7.86
C GLU A 701 8.15 11.36 -7.67
N VAL A 702 8.11 12.15 -6.60
CA VAL A 702 7.02 13.11 -6.32
C VAL A 702 6.88 14.17 -7.42
N LEU A 703 8.00 14.66 -7.97
CA LEU A 703 8.00 15.62 -9.08
C LEU A 703 7.58 14.99 -10.42
N ILE A 704 7.87 13.70 -10.64
CA ILE A 704 7.44 12.94 -11.82
C ILE A 704 5.95 12.61 -11.75
N GLU A 705 5.44 12.12 -10.61
CA GLU A 705 4.01 11.83 -10.43
C GLU A 705 3.14 13.09 -10.66
N ASN A 706 3.58 14.22 -10.11
CA ASN A 706 2.85 15.48 -10.21
C ASN A 706 3.28 16.33 -11.44
N ARG A 707 4.08 15.79 -12.36
CA ARG A 707 4.70 16.51 -13.50
C ARG A 707 3.74 17.34 -14.34
N GLU A 708 2.50 16.87 -14.50
CA GLU A 708 1.43 17.54 -15.24
C GLU A 708 0.79 18.69 -14.47
N ILE A 709 0.57 18.51 -13.16
CA ILE A 709 0.03 19.57 -12.29
C ILE A 709 1.06 20.68 -12.18
N LEU A 710 2.33 20.31 -11.94
CA LEU A 710 3.46 21.23 -11.95
C LEU A 710 3.67 21.91 -13.32
N GLN A 711 3.37 21.21 -14.43
CA GLN A 711 3.37 21.83 -15.75
C GLN A 711 2.27 22.89 -15.87
N ILE A 712 1.02 22.53 -15.56
CA ILE A 712 -0.13 23.43 -15.61
C ILE A 712 0.10 24.67 -14.73
N VAL A 713 0.54 24.47 -13.48
CA VAL A 713 0.86 25.55 -12.53
C VAL A 713 1.97 26.44 -13.08
N PHE A 714 3.09 25.86 -13.51
CA PHE A 714 4.16 26.65 -14.13
C PHE A 714 3.63 27.43 -15.35
N ASP A 715 2.86 26.80 -16.24
CA ASP A 715 2.32 27.42 -17.46
C ASP A 715 1.34 28.58 -17.22
N MET A 716 0.68 28.64 -16.06
CA MET A 716 -0.23 29.75 -15.68
C MET A 716 0.50 30.96 -15.10
N TYR A 717 1.56 30.75 -14.32
CA TYR A 717 2.29 31.84 -13.65
C TYR A 717 3.53 32.30 -14.41
N SER A 718 4.17 31.44 -15.22
CA SER A 718 5.34 31.76 -16.04
C SER A 718 5.00 32.45 -17.37
N GLY A 719 5.99 33.11 -17.97
CA GLY A 719 5.92 33.61 -19.35
C GLY A 719 5.22 34.94 -19.53
N LYS A 720 4.75 35.62 -18.47
CA LYS A 720 4.07 36.93 -18.55
C LYS A 720 4.88 38.04 -19.25
N LYS A 721 6.22 37.89 -19.28
CA LYS A 721 7.18 38.81 -19.93
C LYS A 721 7.98 38.16 -21.07
N ALA A 722 7.80 36.86 -21.33
CA ALA A 722 8.45 36.17 -22.45
C ALA A 722 7.79 36.57 -23.78
N LYS A 723 8.56 36.75 -24.85
CA LYS A 723 8.01 37.05 -26.18
C LYS A 723 7.40 35.79 -26.82
N PRO A 724 6.46 35.92 -27.77
CA PRO A 724 5.93 34.77 -28.50
C PRO A 724 7.05 33.95 -29.16
N GLY A 725 7.19 32.69 -28.75
CA GLY A 725 8.23 31.77 -29.23
C GLY A 725 9.49 31.67 -28.35
N GLU A 726 9.65 32.51 -27.33
CA GLU A 726 10.69 32.35 -26.30
C GLU A 726 10.27 31.25 -25.29
N LYS A 727 11.25 30.64 -24.60
CA LYS A 727 10.95 29.72 -23.50
C LYS A 727 10.22 30.46 -22.38
N LYS A 728 9.18 29.85 -21.81
CA LYS A 728 8.58 30.38 -20.59
C LYS A 728 9.53 30.24 -19.40
N TYR A 729 9.73 31.34 -18.69
CA TYR A 729 10.40 31.44 -17.40
C TYR A 729 9.45 32.08 -16.37
N MET A 730 9.71 31.84 -15.09
CA MET A 730 9.00 32.45 -13.97
C MET A 730 9.91 33.48 -13.29
N LEU A 731 9.38 34.65 -12.92
CA LEU A 731 10.11 35.62 -12.08
C LEU A 731 9.68 35.51 -10.61
N VAL A 732 10.45 36.12 -9.71
CA VAL A 732 10.15 36.09 -8.26
C VAL A 732 8.76 36.65 -7.95
N GLU A 733 8.29 37.68 -8.66
CA GLU A 733 6.94 38.24 -8.52
C GLU A 733 5.83 37.24 -8.92
N ASP A 734 6.11 36.35 -9.87
CA ASP A 734 5.18 35.32 -10.32
C ASP A 734 5.08 34.18 -9.30
N PHE A 735 6.22 33.76 -8.74
CA PHE A 735 6.29 32.74 -7.69
C PHE A 735 5.65 33.22 -6.38
N ILE A 736 5.87 34.48 -5.99
CA ILE A 736 5.19 35.09 -4.84
C ILE A 736 3.68 35.18 -5.07
N SER A 737 3.24 35.56 -6.27
CA SER A 737 1.81 35.58 -6.63
C SER A 737 1.19 34.18 -6.53
N LEU A 738 1.88 33.16 -7.05
CA LEU A 738 1.50 31.75 -6.94
C LEU A 738 1.35 31.34 -5.46
N CYS A 739 2.35 31.59 -4.62
CA CYS A 739 2.32 31.21 -3.21
C CYS A 739 1.17 31.91 -2.45
N GLN A 740 0.90 33.19 -2.75
CA GLN A 740 -0.24 33.94 -2.19
C GLN A 740 -1.59 33.36 -2.64
N GLU A 741 -1.79 33.16 -3.94
CA GLU A 741 -3.04 32.62 -4.52
C GLU A 741 -3.33 31.16 -4.16
N HIS A 742 -2.31 30.42 -3.70
CA HIS A 742 -2.39 29.02 -3.29
C HIS A 742 -2.38 28.80 -1.77
N GLY A 743 -2.30 29.86 -0.96
CA GLY A 743 -2.27 29.72 0.50
C GLY A 743 -0.99 29.09 1.05
N LEU A 744 0.11 29.16 0.29
CA LEU A 744 1.45 28.77 0.73
C LEU A 744 2.14 29.87 1.56
N MET A 745 1.46 30.99 1.81
CA MET A 745 1.92 32.06 2.71
C MET A 745 1.24 31.94 4.07
N SER A 746 1.96 32.21 5.15
CA SER A 746 1.45 32.18 6.53
C SER A 746 2.14 33.25 7.39
N ASP A 747 1.72 33.38 8.66
CA ASP A 747 2.38 34.27 9.62
C ASP A 747 3.86 33.90 9.86
N THR A 748 4.23 32.63 9.64
CA THR A 748 5.64 32.17 9.67
C THR A 748 6.29 32.26 8.28
N PHE A 749 5.61 31.80 7.22
CA PHE A 749 6.11 31.89 5.84
C PHE A 749 5.68 33.18 5.15
N ASN A 750 6.43 34.25 5.39
CA ASN A 750 6.16 35.58 4.83
C ASN A 750 6.94 35.83 3.50
N LEU A 751 6.71 37.01 2.91
CA LEU A 751 7.30 37.43 1.62
C LEU A 751 8.81 37.21 1.51
N ARG A 752 9.59 37.55 2.55
CA ARG A 752 11.05 37.39 2.56
C ARG A 752 11.46 35.92 2.42
N HIS A 753 10.71 35.00 3.04
CA HIS A 753 10.97 33.57 2.97
C HIS A 753 10.64 33.03 1.57
N GLY A 754 9.54 33.45 0.97
CA GLY A 754 9.21 33.14 -0.43
C GLY A 754 10.27 33.64 -1.43
N THR A 755 10.76 34.86 -1.23
CA THR A 755 11.85 35.46 -2.03
C THR A 755 13.18 34.71 -1.83
N LEU A 756 13.47 34.24 -0.61
CA LEU A 756 14.65 33.43 -0.30
C LEU A 756 14.57 32.05 -0.96
N CYS A 757 13.45 31.32 -0.83
CA CYS A 757 13.24 30.02 -1.46
C CYS A 757 13.35 30.09 -2.99
N PHE A 758 12.81 31.15 -3.62
CA PHE A 758 12.90 31.35 -5.06
C PHE A 758 14.34 31.59 -5.53
N HIS A 759 15.04 32.58 -4.95
CA HIS A 759 16.38 32.92 -5.42
C HIS A 759 17.41 31.82 -5.14
N MET A 760 17.35 31.18 -3.96
CA MET A 760 18.24 30.06 -3.61
C MET A 760 18.05 28.83 -4.50
N ALA A 761 16.95 28.78 -5.26
CA ALA A 761 16.66 27.74 -6.24
C ALA A 761 17.20 28.04 -7.65
N LEU A 762 17.79 29.22 -7.90
CA LEU A 762 18.29 29.59 -9.23
C LEU A 762 19.68 29.02 -9.52
N MET A 763 19.93 28.69 -10.78
CA MET A 763 21.23 28.26 -11.30
C MET A 763 22.23 29.41 -11.45
N THR A 764 23.52 29.08 -11.41
CA THR A 764 24.60 30.07 -11.57
C THR A 764 24.83 30.40 -13.04
N HIS A 765 24.70 31.69 -13.40
CA HIS A 765 25.06 32.20 -14.71
C HIS A 765 26.34 33.05 -14.65
N VAL A 766 27.22 32.88 -15.65
CA VAL A 766 28.46 33.67 -15.76
C VAL A 766 28.15 35.16 -15.95
N ASP A 767 27.22 35.51 -16.84
CA ASP A 767 26.93 36.90 -17.22
C ASP A 767 25.67 37.47 -16.54
N GLU A 768 25.88 38.10 -15.37
CA GLU A 768 24.85 38.85 -14.63
C GLU A 768 24.70 40.32 -15.10
N ILE A 769 25.40 40.77 -16.15
CA ILE A 769 25.46 42.19 -16.55
C ILE A 769 24.65 42.45 -17.83
N ASN A 770 24.82 41.59 -18.82
CA ASN A 770 24.21 41.71 -20.14
C ASN A 770 22.96 40.82 -20.27
N THR A 771 22.76 39.86 -19.38
CA THR A 771 21.62 38.94 -19.37
C THR A 771 20.87 38.96 -18.03
N ILE A 772 19.57 38.69 -18.08
CA ILE A 772 18.71 38.55 -16.89
C ILE A 772 18.45 37.09 -16.49
N LEU A 773 19.13 36.12 -17.13
CA LEU A 773 18.92 34.69 -16.93
C LEU A 773 19.08 34.28 -15.45
N HIS A 774 19.98 34.95 -14.73
CA HIS A 774 20.20 34.83 -13.29
C HIS A 774 19.01 35.26 -12.39
N MET A 775 17.87 35.63 -12.99
CA MET A 775 16.59 35.94 -12.33
C MET A 775 15.40 35.18 -12.94
N GLU A 776 15.62 34.35 -13.96
CA GLU A 776 14.59 33.66 -14.75
C GLU A 776 14.50 32.17 -14.37
N ALA A 777 13.63 31.81 -13.41
CA ALA A 777 13.45 30.41 -13.02
C ALA A 777 12.80 29.59 -14.16
N LEU A 778 13.50 28.57 -14.63
CA LEU A 778 12.94 27.51 -15.44
C LEU A 778 12.15 26.52 -14.57
N LYS A 779 11.45 25.56 -15.19
CA LYS A 779 10.57 24.62 -14.48
C LYS A 779 11.28 23.85 -13.35
N LEU A 780 12.56 23.50 -13.52
CA LEU A 780 13.30 22.72 -12.51
C LEU A 780 13.64 23.56 -11.27
N GLU A 781 14.01 24.83 -11.47
CA GLU A 781 14.28 25.80 -10.40
C GLU A 781 12.97 26.18 -9.68
N PHE A 782 11.85 26.27 -10.41
CA PHE A 782 10.51 26.36 -9.81
C PHE A 782 10.18 25.14 -8.92
N CYS A 783 10.50 23.92 -9.35
CA CYS A 783 10.33 22.72 -8.54
C CYS A 783 11.21 22.73 -7.29
N GLU A 784 12.47 23.19 -7.40
CA GLU A 784 13.34 23.36 -6.23
C GLU A 784 12.83 24.45 -5.29
N ALA A 785 12.31 25.57 -5.81
CA ALA A 785 11.72 26.63 -5.00
C ALA A 785 10.52 26.10 -4.18
N LEU A 786 9.67 25.24 -4.76
CA LEU A 786 8.61 24.55 -4.03
C LEU A 786 9.15 23.56 -2.98
N ALA A 787 10.26 22.87 -3.25
CA ALA A 787 10.92 22.00 -2.27
C ALA A 787 11.51 22.81 -1.10
N ARG A 788 12.08 24.00 -1.36
CA ARG A 788 12.56 24.92 -0.31
C ARG A 788 11.41 25.47 0.53
N VAL A 789 10.24 25.75 -0.06
CA VAL A 789 8.99 26.05 0.69
C VAL A 789 8.59 24.84 1.55
N ALA A 790 8.63 23.63 1.00
CA ALA A 790 8.25 22.41 1.71
C ALA A 790 9.17 22.08 2.91
N GLU A 791 10.48 22.31 2.79
CA GLU A 791 11.39 22.16 3.94
C GLU A 791 11.09 23.20 5.04
N TYR A 792 10.82 24.46 4.65
CA TYR A 792 10.48 25.55 5.59
C TYR A 792 9.25 25.21 6.45
N PHE A 793 8.17 24.73 5.84
CA PHE A 793 6.88 24.50 6.51
C PHE A 793 6.93 23.47 7.65
N TYR A 794 7.95 22.61 7.67
CA TYR A 794 8.12 21.49 8.59
C TYR A 794 9.52 21.49 9.22
N SER A 795 10.08 22.68 9.50
CA SER A 795 11.39 22.88 10.13
C SER A 795 11.24 23.51 11.52
N ASN A 796 12.19 23.21 12.42
CA ASN A 796 12.28 23.83 13.75
C ASN A 796 13.09 25.16 13.73
N ASP A 797 13.98 25.34 12.75
CA ASP A 797 14.73 26.59 12.52
C ASP A 797 14.88 26.83 11.00
N PRO A 798 13.83 27.38 10.35
CA PRO A 798 13.71 27.30 8.90
C PRO A 798 14.78 28.03 8.09
N GLU A 799 15.38 29.12 8.60
CA GLU A 799 16.49 29.79 7.88
C GLU A 799 17.78 28.95 7.90
N ASN A 800 18.01 28.13 8.94
CA ASN A 800 19.19 27.27 9.06
C ASN A 800 19.03 25.93 8.32
N ASP A 801 17.83 25.34 8.30
CA ASP A 801 17.59 24.06 7.61
C ASP A 801 17.64 24.21 6.07
N MET A 802 17.16 25.34 5.52
CA MET A 802 17.28 25.67 4.09
C MET A 802 18.74 25.85 3.60
N LEU A 803 19.68 26.01 4.54
CA LEU A 803 21.11 26.19 4.29
C LEU A 803 21.96 24.93 4.59
N GLY A 804 21.34 23.89 5.15
CA GLY A 804 21.97 22.58 5.32
C GLY A 804 22.85 22.42 6.57
N TYR A 805 22.51 23.06 7.69
CA TYR A 805 23.21 22.82 8.98
C TYR A 805 22.51 21.77 9.84
N PHE A 806 21.18 21.79 9.85
CA PHE A 806 20.32 20.84 10.54
C PHE A 806 19.19 20.41 9.59
N TYR A 807 18.63 19.23 9.84
CA TYR A 807 17.53 18.66 9.06
C TYR A 807 16.54 17.97 9.99
N SER A 808 15.27 17.98 9.63
CA SER A 808 14.29 17.08 10.25
C SER A 808 14.57 15.62 9.86
N GLU A 809 14.22 14.69 10.75
CA GLU A 809 14.21 13.25 10.43
C GLU A 809 13.19 12.91 9.33
N ASP A 810 12.12 13.71 9.16
CA ASP A 810 11.19 13.60 8.03
C ASP A 810 11.86 13.88 6.68
N SER A 811 11.53 13.06 5.67
CA SER A 811 12.01 13.20 4.30
C SER A 811 11.36 14.37 3.56
N LEU A 812 12.14 15.02 2.69
CA LEU A 812 11.70 16.16 1.90
C LEU A 812 10.71 15.77 0.79
N GLY A 813 10.80 14.56 0.24
CA GLY A 813 9.90 14.09 -0.82
C GLY A 813 8.44 14.09 -0.36
N LYS A 814 8.16 13.43 0.77
CA LYS A 814 6.88 13.46 1.47
C LYS A 814 6.37 14.88 1.74
N LYS A 815 7.19 15.77 2.30
CA LYS A 815 6.80 17.17 2.57
C LYS A 815 6.41 17.92 1.29
N LEU A 816 7.21 17.75 0.22
CA LEU A 816 6.96 18.32 -1.10
C LEU A 816 5.65 17.77 -1.70
N GLY A 817 5.38 16.47 -1.50
CA GLY A 817 4.11 15.83 -1.84
C GLY A 817 2.93 16.50 -1.14
N GLU A 818 2.98 16.64 0.18
CA GLU A 818 1.92 17.29 0.98
C GLU A 818 1.66 18.75 0.54
N ILE A 819 2.71 19.53 0.24
CA ILE A 819 2.60 20.90 -0.27
C ILE A 819 1.94 20.93 -1.66
N ILE A 820 2.31 20.01 -2.56
CA ILE A 820 1.72 19.89 -3.91
C ILE A 820 0.25 19.44 -3.84
N GLU A 821 -0.06 18.48 -2.97
CA GLU A 821 -1.43 17.99 -2.70
C GLU A 821 -2.34 19.12 -2.22
N LEU A 822 -1.92 19.83 -1.16
CA LEU A 822 -2.72 20.87 -0.49
C LEU A 822 -2.82 22.13 -1.32
N GLY A 823 -1.69 22.66 -1.81
CA GLY A 823 -1.65 23.90 -2.60
C GLY A 823 -2.39 23.76 -3.92
N PHE A 824 -2.16 22.67 -4.67
CA PHE A 824 -2.65 22.55 -6.05
C PHE A 824 -3.91 21.68 -6.22
N ALA A 825 -4.58 21.32 -5.11
CA ALA A 825 -5.84 20.56 -5.09
C ALA A 825 -6.89 21.03 -6.11
N ARG A 826 -6.99 22.36 -6.35
CA ARG A 826 -7.94 22.96 -7.31
C ARG A 826 -7.74 22.46 -8.75
N TYR A 827 -6.51 22.16 -9.16
CA TYR A 827 -6.20 21.70 -10.52
C TYR A 827 -6.39 20.18 -10.71
N ARG A 828 -6.27 19.37 -9.65
CA ARG A 828 -6.67 17.95 -9.68
C ARG A 828 -8.16 17.77 -10.01
N MET A 829 -9.02 18.71 -9.59
CA MET A 829 -10.43 18.72 -10.00
C MET A 829 -10.62 19.10 -11.48
N MET A 830 -9.86 20.07 -11.99
CA MET A 830 -9.89 20.42 -13.42
C MET A 830 -9.44 19.27 -14.33
N LYS A 831 -8.43 18.48 -13.92
CA LYS A 831 -8.04 17.24 -14.63
C LYS A 831 -9.22 16.27 -14.75
N LYS A 832 -10.01 16.08 -13.69
CA LYS A 832 -11.22 15.24 -13.69
C LYS A 832 -12.39 15.79 -14.51
N SER A 833 -12.43 17.08 -14.83
CA SER A 833 -13.40 17.63 -15.80
C SER A 833 -12.89 17.56 -17.25
N MET A 834 -11.60 17.81 -17.51
CA MET A 834 -11.06 17.77 -18.86
C MET A 834 -11.04 16.36 -19.46
N THR A 835 -10.76 15.33 -18.65
CA THR A 835 -10.89 13.92 -19.09
C THR A 835 -12.34 13.47 -19.33
N ARG A 836 -13.34 14.29 -18.99
CA ARG A 836 -14.75 14.09 -19.36
C ARG A 836 -15.17 14.87 -20.60
N SER A 837 -14.40 15.85 -21.07
CA SER A 837 -14.71 16.63 -22.27
C SER A 837 -13.99 16.13 -23.54
N THR A 838 -12.98 15.27 -23.42
CA THR A 838 -12.34 14.61 -24.57
C THR A 838 -13.09 13.35 -25.04
N LEU A 839 -14.02 12.83 -24.22
CA LEU A 839 -15.05 11.90 -24.67
C LEU A 839 -16.26 12.71 -25.17
N GLY A 840 -16.23 13.03 -26.46
CA GLY A 840 -17.37 13.63 -27.16
C GLY A 840 -18.56 12.65 -27.31
N PRO A 841 -19.72 13.14 -27.83
CA PRO A 841 -20.97 12.38 -27.93
C PRO A 841 -20.90 11.11 -28.77
#